data_AF-A0A8K0ERJ5-F1
#
_entry.id   AF-A0A8K0ERJ5-F1
#
_cell.length_a   1.000
_cell.length_b   1.000
_cell.length_c   1.000
_cell.angle_alpha   90.00
_cell.angle_beta   90.00
_cell.angle_gamma   90.00
#
_symmetry.space_group_name_H-M   'P 1'
#
loop_
_entity.id
_entity.type
_entity.pdbx_description
1 polymer ?
#
loop_
_entity_poly.entity_id
_entity_poly.type
_entity_poly.pdbx_seq_one_letter_code
_entity_poly.pdbx_strand_id
1 'polypeptide(L)'
;MTDITDLDTIFTTWAQEKLGQRYHKLVSVDTTDLSIIKGEEMYHEEDRKEHDRVSTIKKILVNDLDVPSEDELSVENTTKYSCQWSQTKGFRLSADVSVKVGLPAITELTAKAGVQFNLSKTKAEARETDESYAHKRKLTLPPHSKVLALMVTRERVYKMTFSLDVFLQGTVSIKMMKDSGKEKTAPGDVVDIFQQCGKKTTFVIDKCPDGKKRVCLTIEGTFEGVKGIEQRVETRELDHETEMKMVHEDLLKNNISTLVEEVKDHHSLSKLLKAMSLKQVIVAGEVQTSKEVSVRETIEKVAGVLASKDPTKYLLFVEILEEEGLNELAKALDPRVKYSASIRNISNLGGVVDHFFTTRKVKEVHKSLEANRGAVIYGISGSGKTQLAYKVASDYARFNPGAVVWVMDGSSRDKLNEEVQTLQQRLSGGSEDGNNHISSLVNQRSHVVLIVDDLSATVAIPNDILNSSAKLIVTTQNSSFKLPTAESIVMEGFTEEEAVKFLSNGMSSDIPRDGIEELARSFSCLPLGLAAARATIQQCSMTFPEYIQLLKSGKEAMAQTREREDQWLQAHYHKAEHQDAGRTIFAALGVAIDKLDDQYKSMLQLCAFLKPRDIPFLILRDALKAVTPASRLAYHLEFAGQLKERSLGWIKGVGVNRRLSIHGVTQTAIGLRMDEEQKISCIKMLLEILVKFFSKDNRYFVAHNFSMSLMPHVERVLERADGMSMGQEYPLMKCMLLGVYGFLHTQKETRVLSEKPLQDAKKLLLQFAGVNLQDIQAKHLEDVQEENRDSEESPRAEARELYKALSTKSRSLKDHFLQDTVIGMIITEQQFKAIQDKLTPKDRTEMESVVKTYDSLTLEMYQKLADNKLAMPVETLKEVFLPELYISTIYTLGRTIFYLSRYPPGSDRRAPFIRDLQVAYYLCEEVTQATGCTLLHTFLSKAEGLNKLLLEVQGKAKEQVMPDLQKAEDYYKTMLGDTTEYYEFGLLKRVGPDVHTKLRCHEKLVKCYRAMFLNAEEEKKTGFVKKGQAECDRMLKLAEDEIRAGNLNPPQRLSAYYITAGQFMMDDGKPELLDKAGEMFKKGYKVELKKKTYHPCMESALKGLIEVHMAKKELPRALVCARHLLQLSTDHWPDKRSTVEDKLGQIYFQICFQAWRVYEKDDL
;
A
#
# COMPACT_ATOMS: atom_id res chain seq x y z
N MET A 1 52.90 25.59 -7.25
CA MET A 1 53.83 24.77 -8.05
C MET A 1 54.86 24.21 -7.08
N THR A 2 55.05 22.90 -7.03
CA THR A 2 56.05 22.26 -6.16
C THR A 2 57.44 22.42 -6.77
N ASP A 3 58.38 23.00 -6.03
CA ASP A 3 59.76 23.26 -6.47
C ASP A 3 60.65 22.06 -6.12
N ILE A 4 60.53 21.00 -6.93
CA ILE A 4 61.22 19.71 -6.70
C ILE A 4 62.32 19.54 -7.76
N THR A 5 63.57 19.44 -7.32
CA THR A 5 64.74 19.19 -8.17
C THR A 5 64.97 17.69 -8.34
N ASP A 6 65.04 17.22 -9.58
CA ASP A 6 65.31 15.82 -9.90
C ASP A 6 66.83 15.54 -9.88
N LEU A 7 67.27 14.71 -8.93
CA LEU A 7 68.67 14.35 -8.77
C LEU A 7 69.18 13.48 -9.92
N ASP A 8 68.31 12.70 -10.56
CA ASP A 8 68.70 11.87 -11.70
C ASP A 8 69.13 12.73 -12.88
N THR A 9 68.61 13.95 -13.00
CA THR A 9 69.05 14.90 -14.03
C THR A 9 70.49 15.37 -13.78
N ILE A 10 70.85 15.63 -12.52
CA ILE A 10 72.21 16.02 -12.13
C ILE A 10 73.19 14.86 -12.39
N PHE A 11 72.82 13.66 -11.97
CA PHE A 11 73.62 12.44 -12.20
C PHE A 11 73.79 12.12 -13.69
N THR A 12 72.71 12.23 -14.46
CA THR A 12 72.73 12.02 -15.92
C THR A 12 73.66 13.00 -16.61
N THR A 13 73.59 14.29 -16.26
CA THR A 13 74.43 15.34 -16.85
C THR A 13 75.91 15.07 -16.58
N TRP A 14 76.26 14.76 -15.34
CA TRP A 14 77.64 14.44 -14.97
C TRP A 14 78.17 13.19 -15.67
N ALA A 15 77.36 12.12 -15.73
CA ALA A 15 77.75 10.87 -16.39
C ALA A 15 77.91 11.05 -17.92
N GLN A 16 77.08 11.90 -18.55
CA GLN A 16 77.23 12.25 -19.97
C GLN A 16 78.56 12.96 -20.26
N GLU A 17 78.99 13.89 -19.39
CA GLU A 17 80.29 14.56 -19.52
C GLU A 17 81.47 13.59 -19.36
N LYS A 18 81.37 12.63 -18.44
CA LYS A 18 82.44 11.63 -18.20
C LYS A 18 82.50 10.52 -19.24
N LEU A 19 81.36 9.99 -19.69
CA LEU A 19 81.29 8.85 -20.61
C LEU A 19 81.24 9.28 -22.09
N GLY A 20 81.00 10.57 -22.35
CA GLY A 20 80.86 11.18 -23.67
C GLY A 20 79.40 11.23 -24.15
N GLN A 21 79.06 12.28 -24.90
CA GLN A 21 77.68 12.65 -25.29
C GLN A 21 76.87 11.55 -26.00
N ARG A 22 77.52 10.49 -26.53
CA ARG A 22 76.83 9.37 -27.15
C ARG A 22 76.02 8.53 -26.14
N TYR A 23 76.38 8.55 -24.86
CA TYR A 23 75.68 7.85 -23.78
C TYR A 23 74.68 8.78 -23.10
N HIS A 24 73.45 8.84 -23.60
CA HIS A 24 72.49 9.88 -23.23
C HIS A 24 71.26 9.38 -22.44
N LYS A 25 71.00 8.07 -22.40
CA LYS A 25 69.86 7.49 -21.66
C LYS A 25 70.30 6.93 -20.31
N LEU A 26 69.71 7.41 -19.22
CA LEU A 26 69.91 6.86 -17.87
C LEU A 26 69.24 5.49 -17.75
N VAL A 27 69.99 4.49 -17.29
CA VAL A 27 69.49 3.12 -17.04
C VAL A 27 69.21 2.93 -15.56
N SER A 28 70.18 3.26 -14.70
CA SER A 28 70.03 3.17 -13.25
C SER A 28 71.09 4.02 -12.54
N VAL A 29 70.75 4.52 -11.36
CA VAL A 29 71.71 5.09 -10.40
C VAL A 29 71.82 4.11 -9.24
N ASP A 30 72.97 3.44 -9.12
CA ASP A 30 73.25 2.58 -7.98
C ASP A 30 73.75 3.43 -6.81
N THR A 31 73.00 3.38 -5.72
CA THR A 31 73.21 4.15 -4.49
C THR A 31 73.66 3.27 -3.32
N THR A 32 74.07 2.03 -3.58
CA THR A 32 74.48 1.08 -2.53
C THR A 32 75.61 1.61 -1.64
N ASP A 33 76.56 2.36 -2.23
CA ASP A 33 77.68 2.98 -1.51
C ASP A 33 77.40 4.45 -1.09
N LEU A 34 76.15 4.90 -1.19
CA LEU A 34 75.71 6.23 -0.78
C LEU A 34 75.14 6.20 0.63
N SER A 35 75.84 6.84 1.57
CA SER A 35 75.33 7.08 2.92
C SER A 35 74.41 8.30 2.93
N ILE A 36 73.19 8.11 3.41
CA ILE A 36 72.17 9.15 3.54
C ILE A 36 71.95 9.38 5.03
N ILE A 37 72.41 10.52 5.50
CA ILE A 37 72.39 10.88 6.91
C ILE A 37 71.29 11.91 7.10
N LYS A 38 70.32 11.58 7.95
CA LYS A 38 69.25 12.49 8.32
C LYS A 38 69.82 13.61 9.21
N GLY A 39 69.53 14.86 8.86
CA GLY A 39 69.76 16.04 9.69
C GLY A 39 68.63 16.27 10.70
N GLU A 40 68.65 17.44 11.34
CA GLU A 40 67.55 17.81 12.24
C GLU A 40 66.31 18.21 11.43
N GLU A 41 65.17 17.60 11.74
CA GLU A 41 63.87 18.14 11.32
C GLU A 41 63.50 19.35 12.18
N MET A 42 63.05 20.42 11.55
CA MET A 42 62.49 21.58 12.20
C MET A 42 61.04 21.73 11.76
N TYR A 43 60.14 21.83 12.73
CA TYR A 43 58.75 22.23 12.49
C TYR A 43 58.62 23.70 12.84
N HIS A 44 58.16 24.52 11.88
CA HIS A 44 58.06 25.96 12.08
C HIS A 44 56.76 26.26 12.82
N GLU A 45 56.84 26.39 14.15
CA GLU A 45 55.67 26.67 14.98
C GLU A 45 55.00 28.02 14.64
N GLU A 46 55.78 28.97 14.12
CA GLU A 46 55.31 30.26 13.64
C GLU A 46 54.28 30.16 12.49
N ASP A 47 54.33 29.08 11.70
CA ASP A 47 53.41 28.81 10.60
C ASP A 47 52.19 27.97 11.01
N ARG A 48 52.03 27.70 12.31
CA ARG A 48 50.95 26.87 12.85
C ARG A 48 49.59 27.53 12.63
N LYS A 49 48.70 26.83 11.94
CA LYS A 49 47.29 27.18 11.81
C LYS A 49 46.43 26.12 12.47
N GLU A 50 45.50 26.59 13.31
CA GLU A 50 44.48 25.77 13.94
C GLU A 50 43.10 26.20 13.48
N HIS A 51 42.26 25.22 13.17
CA HIS A 51 40.83 25.45 13.03
C HIS A 51 40.06 24.22 13.48
N ASP A 52 38.84 24.46 13.92
CA ASP A 52 37.93 23.39 14.29
C ASP A 52 37.02 23.03 13.12
N ARG A 53 36.88 21.74 12.86
CA ARG A 53 35.92 21.15 11.93
C ARG A 53 34.78 20.56 12.74
N VAL A 54 33.55 21.03 12.50
CA VAL A 54 32.35 20.53 13.17
C VAL A 54 31.57 19.64 12.21
N SER A 55 31.22 18.43 12.65
CA SER A 55 30.29 17.54 11.95
C SER A 55 29.08 17.24 12.83
N THR A 56 27.90 17.07 12.22
CA THR A 56 26.65 16.83 12.95
C THR A 56 25.90 15.63 12.39
N ILE A 57 25.57 14.67 13.25
CA ILE A 57 24.69 13.54 12.93
C ILE A 57 23.31 13.83 13.53
N LYS A 58 22.24 13.68 12.74
CA LYS A 58 20.86 13.98 13.15
C LYS A 58 20.06 12.68 13.30
N LYS A 59 19.31 12.51 14.40
CA LYS A 59 18.35 11.41 14.60
C LYS A 59 17.03 11.97 15.14
N ILE A 60 15.90 11.53 14.59
CA ILE A 60 14.57 11.87 15.09
C ILE A 60 14.11 10.76 16.03
N LEU A 61 13.64 11.15 17.22
CA LEU A 61 13.02 10.28 18.20
C LEU A 61 11.54 10.67 18.33
N VAL A 62 10.65 9.69 18.38
CA VAL A 62 9.19 9.90 18.37
C VAL A 62 8.58 9.19 19.58
N ASN A 63 7.77 9.91 20.35
CA ASN A 63 6.93 9.33 21.39
C ASN A 63 5.45 9.55 21.06
N ASP A 64 4.79 8.52 20.54
CA ASP A 64 3.36 8.54 20.21
C ASP A 64 2.48 8.07 21.40
N LEU A 65 3.03 7.97 22.60
CA LEU A 65 2.32 7.51 23.80
C LEU A 65 1.82 8.69 24.65
N ASP A 66 0.75 8.48 25.41
CA ASP A 66 0.21 9.44 26.40
C ASP A 66 1.11 9.63 27.65
N VAL A 67 2.20 8.86 27.73
CA VAL A 67 3.15 8.88 28.85
C VAL A 67 4.56 9.14 28.34
N PRO A 68 5.43 9.77 29.16
CA PRO A 68 6.82 9.94 28.78
C PRO A 68 7.48 8.58 28.49
N SER A 69 8.18 8.47 27.36
CA SER A 69 8.91 7.24 26.99
C SER A 69 10.41 7.45 27.12
N GLU A 70 11.13 6.41 27.54
CA GLU A 70 12.60 6.43 27.52
C GLU A 70 13.09 5.78 26.21
N ASP A 71 13.84 6.53 25.42
CA ASP A 71 14.52 6.01 24.23
C ASP A 71 16.05 6.11 24.41
N GLU A 72 16.79 5.16 23.84
CA GLU A 72 18.24 5.09 23.96
C GLU A 72 18.90 5.52 22.65
N LEU A 73 19.60 6.65 22.69
CA LEU A 73 20.45 7.09 21.59
C LEU A 73 21.76 6.32 21.66
N SER A 74 21.93 5.30 20.82
CA SER A 74 23.23 4.68 20.53
C SER A 74 23.78 5.24 19.21
N VAL A 75 24.95 5.87 19.26
CA VAL A 75 25.71 6.25 18.06
C VAL A 75 27.14 5.75 18.23
N GLU A 76 27.58 4.98 17.26
CA GLU A 76 28.98 4.57 17.10
C GLU A 76 29.63 5.55 16.12
N ASN A 77 30.66 6.27 16.58
CA ASN A 77 31.46 7.12 15.70
C ASN A 77 32.95 6.77 15.90
N THR A 78 33.66 6.57 14.79
CA THR A 78 35.10 6.30 14.80
C THR A 78 35.84 7.58 14.46
N THR A 79 36.53 8.15 15.44
CA THR A 79 37.39 9.31 15.19
C THR A 79 38.74 8.79 14.67
N LYS A 80 39.18 9.30 13.51
CA LYS A 80 40.43 8.87 12.87
C LYS A 80 41.55 9.85 13.20
N TYR A 81 42.64 9.36 13.78
CA TYR A 81 43.88 10.14 13.89
C TYR A 81 44.68 9.96 12.60
N SER A 82 44.76 11.02 11.80
CA SER A 82 45.53 11.01 10.54
C SER A 82 46.57 12.11 10.56
N CYS A 83 47.82 11.75 10.25
CA CYS A 83 48.90 12.68 9.99
C CYS A 83 49.32 12.58 8.51
N GLN A 84 49.39 13.71 7.84
CA GLN A 84 49.80 13.81 6.44
C GLN A 84 50.95 14.79 6.29
N TRP A 85 51.98 14.38 5.55
CA TRP A 85 53.08 15.24 5.13
C TRP A 85 53.04 15.39 3.61
N SER A 86 53.27 16.60 3.13
CA SER A 86 53.44 16.86 1.70
C SER A 86 54.66 17.73 1.45
N GLN A 87 55.47 17.31 0.47
CA GLN A 87 56.65 18.04 0.04
C GLN A 87 56.24 19.25 -0.81
N THR A 88 56.66 20.44 -0.40
CA THR A 88 56.47 21.67 -1.19
C THR A 88 57.72 22.05 -1.95
N LYS A 89 58.91 21.71 -1.41
CA LYS A 89 60.22 21.95 -2.01
C LYS A 89 61.22 20.84 -1.63
N GLY A 90 62.15 20.51 -2.52
CA GLY A 90 63.23 19.58 -2.20
C GLY A 90 63.66 18.75 -3.40
N PHE A 91 63.94 17.46 -3.18
CA PHE A 91 64.61 16.61 -4.17
C PHE A 91 63.86 15.32 -4.43
N ARG A 92 63.96 14.83 -5.66
CA ARG A 92 63.46 13.52 -6.07
C ARG A 92 64.61 12.66 -6.59
N LEU A 93 64.59 11.37 -6.26
CA LEU A 93 65.53 10.37 -6.75
C LEU A 93 64.73 9.13 -7.17
N SER A 94 65.06 8.50 -8.30
CA SER A 94 64.37 7.29 -8.75
C SER A 94 64.64 6.06 -7.89
N ALA A 95 65.75 6.04 -7.14
CA ALA A 95 66.02 5.02 -6.13
C ALA A 95 65.11 5.22 -4.90
N ASP A 96 64.56 4.12 -4.35
CA ASP A 96 63.71 4.13 -3.15
C ASP A 96 64.54 4.47 -1.90
N VAL A 97 64.77 5.77 -1.70
CA VAL A 97 65.42 6.32 -0.53
C VAL A 97 64.37 6.81 0.44
N SER A 98 64.46 6.34 1.67
CA SER A 98 63.53 6.72 2.73
C SER A 98 64.22 7.24 3.96
N VAL A 99 63.65 8.29 4.54
CA VAL A 99 64.13 8.98 5.74
C VAL A 99 63.02 8.97 6.78
N LYS A 100 63.31 8.57 8.02
CA LYS A 100 62.31 8.59 9.10
C LYS A 100 62.15 10.02 9.63
N VAL A 101 60.94 10.57 9.58
CA VAL A 101 60.59 11.89 10.12
C VAL A 101 59.82 11.70 11.44
N GLY A 102 60.20 12.46 12.47
CA GLY A 102 59.51 12.47 13.76
C GLY A 102 58.21 13.28 13.72
N LEU A 103 57.35 13.12 14.73
CA LEU A 103 56.15 13.95 14.91
C LEU A 103 56.52 15.29 15.57
N PRO A 104 55.83 16.40 15.26
CA PRO A 104 56.02 17.65 15.98
C PRO A 104 55.56 17.52 17.44
N ALA A 105 56.20 18.24 18.36
CA ALA A 105 55.97 18.21 19.81
C ALA A 105 54.63 18.84 20.28
N ILE A 106 53.62 18.84 19.42
CA ILE A 106 52.30 19.44 19.63
C ILE A 106 51.30 18.37 20.09
N THR A 107 51.74 17.12 20.11
CA THR A 107 50.93 15.97 20.40
C THR A 107 51.43 15.35 21.71
N GLU A 108 50.56 15.22 22.70
CA GLU A 108 50.75 14.22 23.78
C GLU A 108 50.68 12.77 23.20
N LEU A 109 50.93 12.58 21.91
CA LEU A 109 50.96 11.30 21.22
C LEU A 109 52.30 10.63 21.55
N THR A 110 52.27 9.63 22.42
CA THR A 110 53.37 8.69 22.58
C THR A 110 53.36 7.68 21.43
N ALA A 111 53.75 8.09 20.23
CA ALA A 111 53.94 7.16 19.10
C ALA A 111 55.33 6.53 19.17
N LYS A 112 55.40 5.19 19.25
CA LYS A 112 56.65 4.40 19.31
C LYS A 112 57.38 4.27 17.95
N ALA A 113 56.92 4.88 16.87
CA ALA A 113 57.48 4.66 15.54
C ALA A 113 57.45 5.93 14.67
N GLY A 114 58.63 6.40 14.22
CA GLY A 114 58.73 7.49 13.24
C GLY A 114 58.18 7.10 11.86
N VAL A 115 57.66 8.08 11.13
CA VAL A 115 57.06 7.89 9.79
C VAL A 115 58.15 7.86 8.72
N GLN A 116 58.08 6.90 7.79
CA GLN A 116 59.05 6.74 6.72
C GLN A 116 58.68 7.61 5.51
N PHE A 117 59.40 8.72 5.32
CA PHE A 117 59.25 9.63 4.20
C PHE A 117 60.10 9.16 3.01
N ASN A 118 59.51 8.89 1.85
CA ASN A 118 60.22 8.40 0.68
C ASN A 118 60.42 9.53 -0.35
N LEU A 119 61.67 9.76 -0.76
CA LEU A 119 62.06 10.81 -1.72
C LEU A 119 61.53 10.56 -3.15
N SER A 120 60.97 9.38 -3.43
CA SER A 120 60.30 9.08 -4.70
C SER A 120 58.84 9.57 -4.78
N LYS A 121 58.24 9.97 -3.64
CA LYS A 121 56.82 10.38 -3.52
C LYS A 121 56.67 11.77 -2.91
N THR A 122 55.73 12.57 -3.43
CA THR A 122 55.48 13.95 -2.97
C THR A 122 54.56 14.05 -1.75
N LYS A 123 53.92 12.94 -1.35
CA LYS A 123 53.05 12.84 -0.16
C LYS A 123 53.35 11.57 0.61
N ALA A 124 53.36 11.70 1.93
CA ALA A 124 53.42 10.59 2.87
C ALA A 124 52.25 10.69 3.85
N GLU A 125 51.59 9.56 4.13
CA GLU A 125 50.48 9.48 5.07
C GLU A 125 50.78 8.41 6.11
N ALA A 126 50.58 8.75 7.38
CA ALA A 126 50.54 7.79 8.46
C ALA A 126 49.15 7.78 9.09
N ARG A 127 48.57 6.59 9.21
CA ARG A 127 47.34 6.34 9.97
C ARG A 127 47.75 5.66 11.25
N GLU A 128 47.55 6.33 12.39
CA GLU A 128 48.11 5.84 13.66
C GLU A 128 47.09 5.13 14.56
N THR A 129 45.77 5.43 14.51
CA THR A 129 44.75 4.65 15.24
C THR A 129 43.31 5.04 14.85
N ASP A 130 42.40 4.04 14.87
CA ASP A 130 40.95 4.24 14.86
C ASP A 130 40.44 4.15 16.31
N GLU A 131 39.86 5.23 16.85
CA GLU A 131 39.14 5.16 18.14
C GLU A 131 37.64 5.20 17.90
N SER A 132 36.99 4.04 18.12
CA SER A 132 35.53 3.91 18.08
C SER A 132 34.92 4.24 19.43
N TYR A 133 34.09 5.26 19.47
CA TYR A 133 33.33 5.66 20.65
C TYR A 133 31.87 5.29 20.46
N ALA A 134 31.31 4.50 21.38
CA ALA A 134 29.89 4.22 21.46
C ALA A 134 29.29 5.04 22.61
N HIS A 135 28.60 6.13 22.29
CA HIS A 135 27.84 6.88 23.29
C HIS A 135 26.41 6.33 23.34
N LYS A 136 26.02 5.84 24.52
CA LYS A 136 24.64 5.47 24.86
C LYS A 136 24.09 6.48 25.85
N ARG A 137 23.06 7.23 25.46
CA ARG A 137 22.36 8.17 26.35
C ARG A 137 20.87 7.87 26.31
N LYS A 138 20.28 7.68 27.50
CA LYS A 138 18.83 7.60 27.67
C LYS A 138 18.24 9.01 27.60
N LEU A 139 17.19 9.17 26.81
CA LEU A 139 16.44 10.41 26.65
C LEU A 139 14.99 10.14 27.03
N THR A 140 14.44 10.98 27.90
CA THR A 140 13.03 10.95 28.25
C THR A 140 12.28 11.85 27.26
N LEU A 141 11.43 11.25 26.45
CA LEU A 141 10.60 11.92 25.45
C LEU A 141 9.24 12.23 26.08
N PRO A 142 8.79 13.50 26.11
CA PRO A 142 7.43 13.84 26.52
C PRO A 142 6.36 13.11 25.69
N PRO A 143 5.13 12.92 26.22
CA PRO A 143 4.01 12.39 25.45
C PRO A 143 3.79 13.16 24.15
N HIS A 144 3.45 12.45 23.07
CA HIS A 144 3.13 13.04 21.75
C HIS A 144 4.19 13.99 21.18
N SER A 145 5.47 13.76 21.49
CA SER A 145 6.56 14.64 21.09
C SER A 145 7.49 14.01 20.06
N LYS A 146 8.03 14.85 19.17
CA LYS A 146 9.16 14.50 18.30
C LYS A 146 10.37 15.31 18.75
N VAL A 147 11.47 14.64 19.06
CA VAL A 147 12.71 15.28 19.51
C VAL A 147 13.81 15.01 18.50
N LEU A 148 14.46 16.08 18.05
CA LEU A 148 15.66 16.00 17.22
C LEU A 148 16.89 15.90 18.14
N ALA A 149 17.58 14.77 18.04
CA ALA A 149 18.90 14.60 18.65
C ALA A 149 19.99 14.94 17.61
N LEU A 150 20.85 15.91 17.96
CA LEU A 150 22.00 16.34 17.18
C LEU A 150 23.28 15.90 17.91
N MET A 151 24.05 15.00 17.31
CA MET A 151 25.39 14.69 17.80
C MET A 151 26.39 15.59 17.08
N VAL A 152 27.00 16.51 17.81
CA VAL A 152 27.99 17.46 17.29
C VAL A 152 29.39 16.95 17.64
N THR A 153 30.20 16.66 16.64
CA THR A 153 31.61 16.27 16.78
C THR A 153 32.50 17.42 16.34
N ARG A 154 33.39 17.89 17.23
CA ARG A 154 34.39 18.93 16.96
C ARG A 154 35.77 18.30 16.87
N GLU A 155 36.37 18.38 15.69
CA GLU A 155 37.72 17.92 15.40
C GLU A 155 38.63 19.14 15.24
N ARG A 156 39.83 19.13 15.82
CA ARG A 156 40.82 20.18 15.63
C ARG A 156 41.85 19.74 14.60
N VAL A 157 42.07 20.59 13.61
CA VAL A 157 43.02 20.38 12.54
C VAL A 157 44.21 21.32 12.75
N TYR A 158 45.41 20.73 12.82
CA TYR A 158 46.67 21.44 12.92
C TYR A 158 47.36 21.41 11.56
N LYS A 159 47.77 22.57 11.05
CA LYS A 159 48.62 22.67 9.85
C LYS A 159 49.88 23.46 10.19
N MET A 160 51.05 23.01 9.75
CA MET A 160 52.31 23.74 9.89
C MET A 160 53.28 23.37 8.77
N THR A 161 54.33 24.15 8.60
CA THR A 161 55.44 23.85 7.68
C THR A 161 56.56 23.12 8.43
N PHE A 162 57.35 22.33 7.71
CA PHE A 162 58.53 21.67 8.24
C PHE A 162 59.69 21.77 7.24
N SER A 163 60.91 21.80 7.76
CA SER A 163 62.15 21.66 7.01
C SER A 163 62.96 20.47 7.51
N LEU A 164 63.57 19.71 6.62
CA LEU A 164 64.41 18.56 6.92
C LEU A 164 65.68 18.62 6.08
N ASP A 165 66.83 18.67 6.74
CA ASP A 165 68.11 18.54 6.07
C ASP A 165 68.47 17.07 5.85
N VAL A 166 68.93 16.75 4.65
CA VAL A 166 69.40 15.41 4.26
C VAL A 166 70.81 15.53 3.72
N PHE A 167 71.74 14.80 4.32
CA PHE A 167 73.14 14.81 3.91
C PHE A 167 73.47 13.57 3.09
N LEU A 168 74.01 13.80 1.89
CA LEU A 168 74.50 12.75 1.00
C LEU A 168 76.03 12.67 1.07
N GLN A 169 76.54 11.45 1.26
CA GLN A 169 77.97 11.18 1.32
C GLN A 169 78.31 9.81 0.73
N GLY A 170 79.32 9.76 -0.12
CA GLY A 170 79.82 8.52 -0.72
C GLY A 170 79.78 8.56 -2.24
N THR A 171 79.91 7.38 -2.84
CA THR A 171 80.00 7.23 -4.29
C THR A 171 78.72 6.66 -4.86
N VAL A 172 78.29 7.19 -6.01
CA VAL A 172 77.20 6.62 -6.81
C VAL A 172 77.76 6.05 -8.11
N SER A 173 77.20 4.92 -8.54
CA SER A 173 77.54 4.31 -9.82
C SER A 173 76.41 4.52 -10.81
N ILE A 174 76.64 5.39 -11.80
CA ILE A 174 75.62 5.82 -12.76
C ILE A 174 75.77 5.04 -14.05
N LYS A 175 74.75 4.28 -14.42
CA LYS A 175 74.73 3.44 -15.63
C LYS A 175 73.98 4.14 -16.75
N MET A 176 74.68 4.36 -17.87
CA MET A 176 74.19 5.06 -19.04
C MET A 176 74.19 4.16 -20.28
N MET A 177 73.25 4.37 -21.18
CA MET A 177 73.08 3.64 -22.43
C MET A 177 73.13 4.59 -23.64
N LYS A 178 73.71 4.11 -24.74
CA LYS A 178 73.63 4.74 -26.08
C LYS A 178 72.65 3.99 -26.98
N ASP A 179 72.20 4.61 -28.09
CA ASP A 179 71.17 4.03 -28.98
C ASP A 179 71.45 2.62 -29.48
N SER A 180 72.73 2.25 -29.61
CA SER A 180 73.13 0.90 -30.02
C SER A 180 72.96 -0.17 -28.91
N GLY A 181 72.29 0.15 -27.80
CA GLY A 181 72.05 -0.75 -26.66
C GLY A 181 73.26 -1.05 -25.77
N LYS A 182 74.44 -0.46 -26.03
CA LYS A 182 75.65 -0.72 -25.23
C LYS A 182 75.65 0.17 -23.97
N GLU A 183 75.79 -0.44 -22.81
CA GLU A 183 75.83 0.24 -21.51
C GLU A 183 77.26 0.53 -21.04
N LYS A 184 77.43 1.61 -20.27
CA LYS A 184 78.64 1.91 -19.49
C LYS A 184 78.25 2.49 -18.14
N THR A 185 79.06 2.20 -17.12
CA THR A 185 78.90 2.74 -15.77
C THR A 185 80.03 3.71 -15.46
N ALA A 186 79.69 4.85 -14.86
CA ALA A 186 80.65 5.80 -14.30
C ALA A 186 80.43 5.91 -12.78
N PRO A 187 81.42 5.52 -11.95
CA PRO A 187 81.39 5.81 -10.53
C PRO A 187 81.85 7.25 -10.28
N GLY A 188 81.16 7.98 -9.40
CA GLY A 188 81.53 9.32 -8.99
C GLY A 188 81.18 9.60 -7.53
N ASP A 189 82.02 10.39 -6.86
CA ASP A 189 81.72 10.89 -5.51
C ASP A 189 80.62 11.95 -5.60
N VAL A 190 79.60 11.85 -4.75
CA VAL A 190 78.43 12.73 -4.81
C VAL A 190 78.80 14.20 -4.57
N VAL A 191 79.82 14.49 -3.75
CA VAL A 191 80.29 15.86 -3.55
C VAL A 191 80.89 16.41 -4.84
N ASP A 192 81.70 15.62 -5.54
CA ASP A 192 82.34 16.04 -6.79
C ASP A 192 81.30 16.22 -7.91
N ILE A 193 80.31 15.34 -7.97
CA ILE A 193 79.21 15.41 -8.95
C ILE A 193 78.42 16.71 -8.76
N PHE A 194 78.01 17.01 -7.52
CA PHE A 194 77.25 18.22 -7.25
C PHE A 194 78.09 19.49 -7.42
N GLN A 195 79.40 19.47 -7.14
CA GLN A 195 80.29 20.60 -7.46
C GLN A 195 80.35 20.92 -8.95
N GLN A 196 80.36 19.88 -9.80
CA GLN A 196 80.54 20.02 -11.25
C GLN A 196 79.22 20.37 -11.95
N CYS A 197 78.13 19.69 -11.60
CA CYS A 197 76.88 19.75 -12.37
C CYS A 197 75.68 20.28 -11.57
N GLY A 198 75.81 20.50 -10.26
CA GLY A 198 74.73 21.02 -9.43
C GLY A 198 74.57 22.54 -9.57
N LYS A 199 73.34 23.05 -9.43
CA LYS A 199 73.09 24.49 -9.27
C LYS A 199 73.44 24.93 -7.85
N LYS A 200 74.40 25.85 -7.67
CA LYS A 200 74.89 26.29 -6.36
C LYS A 200 73.80 26.84 -5.40
N THR A 201 72.63 27.21 -5.90
CA THR A 201 71.49 27.70 -5.11
C THR A 201 70.63 26.58 -4.51
N THR A 202 70.81 25.32 -4.91
CA THR A 202 69.94 24.19 -4.51
C THR A 202 70.62 23.19 -3.59
N PHE A 203 71.87 23.37 -3.19
CA PHE A 203 72.54 22.51 -2.22
C PHE A 203 73.68 23.26 -1.55
N VAL A 204 74.10 22.80 -0.37
CA VAL A 204 75.27 23.33 0.33
C VAL A 204 76.27 22.19 0.50
N ILE A 205 77.54 22.45 0.17
CA ILE A 205 78.61 21.50 0.48
C ILE A 205 79.20 21.90 1.81
N ASP A 206 78.85 21.14 2.84
CA ASP A 206 79.31 21.40 4.18
C ASP A 206 80.55 20.54 4.52
N LYS A 207 81.47 21.11 5.29
CA LYS A 207 82.60 20.38 5.86
C LYS A 207 82.17 19.91 7.24
N CYS A 208 81.87 18.62 7.34
CA CYS A 208 81.50 18.06 8.63
C CYS A 208 82.70 18.07 9.61
N PRO A 209 82.43 18.03 10.94
CA PRO A 209 83.47 18.00 11.98
C PRO A 209 84.46 16.83 11.85
N ASP A 210 84.08 15.77 11.13
CA ASP A 210 84.92 14.60 10.80
C ASP A 210 85.89 14.86 9.64
N GLY A 211 85.93 16.08 9.10
CA GLY A 211 86.80 16.50 8.00
C GLY A 211 86.32 16.07 6.61
N LYS A 212 85.20 15.34 6.50
CA LYS A 212 84.65 14.86 5.22
C LYS A 212 83.67 15.90 4.65
N LYS A 213 83.71 16.10 3.34
CA LYS A 213 82.72 16.95 2.64
C LYS A 213 81.43 16.15 2.45
N ARG A 214 80.27 16.80 2.62
CA ARG A 214 78.95 16.21 2.35
C ARG A 214 78.09 17.19 1.58
N VAL A 215 77.12 16.67 0.81
CA VAL A 215 76.09 17.49 0.15
C VAL A 215 74.87 17.57 1.05
N CYS A 216 74.54 18.75 1.54
CA CYS A 216 73.32 19.03 2.30
C CYS A 216 72.18 19.44 1.35
N LEU A 217 71.05 18.76 1.48
CA LEU A 217 69.82 18.96 0.74
C LEU A 217 68.69 19.28 1.73
N THR A 218 68.14 20.49 1.68
CA THR A 218 67.00 20.88 2.52
C THR A 218 65.68 20.57 1.82
N ILE A 219 64.81 19.82 2.49
CA ILE A 219 63.45 19.49 2.07
C ILE A 219 62.49 20.35 2.88
N GLU A 220 61.56 21.03 2.23
CA GLU A 220 60.49 21.78 2.91
C GLU A 220 59.12 21.17 2.55
N GLY A 221 58.20 21.17 3.50
CA GLY A 221 56.86 20.64 3.31
C GLY A 221 55.85 21.16 4.31
N THR A 222 54.63 20.64 4.21
CA THR A 222 53.55 20.92 5.16
C THR A 222 53.13 19.64 5.87
N PHE A 223 52.89 19.76 7.17
CA PHE A 223 52.29 18.75 8.03
C PHE A 223 50.83 19.12 8.33
N GLU A 224 49.92 18.16 8.26
CA GLU A 224 48.54 18.27 8.68
C GLU A 224 48.15 17.12 9.61
N GLY A 225 47.67 17.44 10.81
CA GLY A 225 47.22 16.47 11.81
C GLY A 225 45.79 16.75 12.28
N VAL A 226 44.98 15.71 12.49
CA VAL A 226 43.60 15.83 12.99
C VAL A 226 43.47 15.15 14.36
N LYS A 227 42.89 15.85 15.34
CA LYS A 227 42.57 15.32 16.69
C LYS A 227 41.09 15.57 17.00
N GLY A 228 40.34 14.54 17.40
CA GLY A 228 39.00 14.73 17.97
C GLY A 228 39.09 15.34 19.36
N ILE A 229 38.33 16.41 19.64
CA ILE A 229 38.41 17.11 20.94
C ILE A 229 37.08 17.06 21.72
N GLU A 230 35.92 17.10 21.06
CA GLU A 230 34.66 17.19 21.78
C GLU A 230 33.49 16.55 21.02
N GLN A 231 32.71 15.73 21.71
CA GLN A 231 31.43 15.20 21.23
C GLN A 231 30.33 15.59 22.22
N ARG A 232 29.28 16.25 21.73
CA ARG A 232 28.10 16.58 22.56
C ARG A 232 26.80 16.21 21.85
N VAL A 233 25.81 15.81 22.65
CA VAL A 233 24.44 15.54 22.19
C VAL A 233 23.57 16.72 22.61
N GLU A 234 23.02 17.40 21.62
CA GLU A 234 22.00 18.42 21.80
C GLU A 234 20.63 17.84 21.45
N THR A 235 19.62 18.15 22.24
CA THR A 235 18.22 17.78 21.97
C THR A 235 17.39 19.03 21.86
N ARG A 236 16.56 19.10 20.83
CA ARG A 236 15.53 20.13 20.70
C ARG A 236 14.23 19.51 20.21
N GLU A 237 13.11 20.13 20.58
CA GLU A 237 11.81 19.78 20.04
C GLU A 237 11.83 19.98 18.52
N LEU A 238 11.33 18.99 17.77
CA LEU A 238 11.35 19.02 16.31
C LEU A 238 10.15 19.82 15.83
N ASP A 239 10.39 21.04 15.36
CA ASP A 239 9.37 21.80 14.65
C ASP A 239 9.08 21.19 13.26
N HIS A 240 7.85 21.41 12.79
CA HIS A 240 7.33 20.88 11.52
C HIS A 240 8.17 21.30 10.30
N GLU A 241 8.71 22.52 10.31
CA GLU A 241 9.50 23.06 9.20
C GLU A 241 10.85 22.33 9.06
N THR A 242 11.49 22.05 10.20
CA THR A 242 12.74 21.29 10.28
C THR A 242 12.55 19.83 9.84
N GLU A 243 11.45 19.19 10.24
CA GLU A 243 11.09 17.84 9.78
C GLU A 243 10.96 17.79 8.26
N MET A 244 10.23 18.76 7.68
CA MET A 244 10.03 18.87 6.24
C MET A 244 11.32 19.07 5.46
N LYS A 245 12.19 19.98 5.92
CA LYS A 245 13.50 20.21 5.31
C LYS A 245 14.36 18.94 5.28
N MET A 246 14.33 18.15 6.35
CA MET A 246 15.06 16.88 6.42
C MET A 246 14.51 15.84 5.43
N VAL A 247 13.18 15.72 5.30
CA VAL A 247 12.55 14.81 4.33
C VAL A 247 12.83 15.24 2.88
N HIS A 248 12.75 16.54 2.60
CA HIS A 248 13.07 17.09 1.28
C HIS A 248 14.54 16.85 0.91
N GLU A 249 15.46 17.08 1.84
CA GLU A 249 16.89 16.82 1.65
C GLU A 249 17.16 15.35 1.34
N ASP A 250 16.54 14.43 2.08
CA ASP A 250 16.66 12.99 1.86
C ASP A 250 16.07 12.57 0.49
N LEU A 251 14.91 13.11 0.10
CA LEU A 251 14.31 12.84 -1.21
C LEU A 251 15.18 13.36 -2.37
N LEU A 252 15.76 14.55 -2.24
CA LEU A 252 16.70 15.08 -3.25
C LEU A 252 17.94 14.22 -3.36
N LYS A 253 18.56 13.85 -2.24
CA LYS A 253 19.76 13.00 -2.22
C LYS A 253 19.52 11.64 -2.87
N ASN A 254 18.39 11.01 -2.56
CA ASN A 254 18.08 9.67 -3.08
C ASN A 254 17.71 9.67 -4.58
N ASN A 255 17.26 10.79 -5.14
CA ASN A 255 16.80 10.88 -6.53
C ASN A 255 17.66 11.78 -7.42
N ILE A 256 18.86 12.18 -6.96
CA ILE A 256 19.73 13.11 -7.67
C ILE A 256 20.21 12.54 -9.01
N SER A 257 20.47 11.24 -9.08
CA SER A 257 20.87 10.57 -10.32
C SER A 257 19.75 10.59 -11.36
N THR A 258 18.52 10.31 -10.95
CA THR A 258 17.34 10.35 -11.82
C THR A 258 17.06 11.78 -12.31
N LEU A 259 17.27 12.78 -11.45
CA LEU A 259 17.16 14.20 -11.84
C LEU A 259 18.18 14.57 -12.93
N VAL A 260 19.41 14.05 -12.85
CA VAL A 260 20.47 14.24 -13.86
C VAL A 260 20.14 13.50 -15.17
N GLU A 261 19.54 12.32 -15.10
CA GLU A 261 19.14 11.54 -16.28
C GLU A 261 17.97 12.13 -17.04
N GLU A 262 17.00 12.74 -16.36
CA GLU A 262 15.84 13.39 -16.98
C GLU A 262 16.20 14.76 -17.57
N VAL A 263 17.04 15.53 -16.87
CA VAL A 263 17.54 16.84 -17.34
C VAL A 263 18.83 16.62 -18.14
N LYS A 264 18.68 16.03 -19.33
CA LYS A 264 19.75 15.45 -20.16
C LYS A 264 20.78 16.44 -20.71
N ASP A 265 20.40 17.71 -20.87
CA ASP A 265 21.21 18.72 -21.54
C ASP A 265 21.05 20.13 -20.93
N HIS A 266 21.94 21.04 -21.33
CA HIS A 266 21.92 22.44 -20.89
C HIS A 266 20.65 23.20 -21.33
N HIS A 267 19.96 22.75 -22.39
CA HIS A 267 18.73 23.39 -22.86
C HIS A 267 17.56 23.12 -21.90
N SER A 268 17.37 21.85 -21.55
CA SER A 268 16.38 21.37 -20.58
C SER A 268 16.67 21.96 -19.19
N LEU A 269 17.93 22.01 -18.80
CA LEU A 269 18.36 22.66 -17.56
C LEU A 269 18.04 24.16 -17.56
N SER A 270 18.32 24.87 -18.66
CA SER A 270 18.00 26.30 -18.77
C SER A 270 16.49 26.56 -18.74
N LYS A 271 15.68 25.68 -19.33
CA LYS A 271 14.21 25.75 -19.29
C LYS A 271 13.70 25.59 -17.86
N LEU A 272 14.18 24.57 -17.15
CA LEU A 272 13.83 24.30 -15.76
C LEU A 272 14.23 25.46 -14.83
N LEU A 273 15.46 25.98 -14.94
CA LEU A 273 15.92 27.11 -14.14
C LEU A 273 15.11 28.39 -14.41
N LYS A 274 14.68 28.61 -15.66
CA LYS A 274 13.80 29.73 -16.00
C LYS A 274 12.43 29.58 -15.35
N ALA A 275 11.83 28.38 -15.36
CA ALA A 275 10.57 28.10 -14.68
C ALA A 275 10.69 28.29 -13.16
N MET A 276 11.78 27.80 -12.57
CA MET A 276 12.10 27.99 -11.15
C MET A 276 12.26 29.47 -10.77
N SER A 277 12.92 30.26 -11.61
CA SER A 277 13.07 31.71 -11.38
C SER A 277 11.74 32.45 -11.52
N LEU A 278 10.92 32.12 -12.52
CA LEU A 278 9.58 32.71 -12.73
C LEU A 278 8.66 32.49 -11.53
N LYS A 279 8.70 31.31 -10.91
CA LYS A 279 7.94 30.99 -9.69
C LYS A 279 8.67 31.36 -8.40
N GLN A 280 9.78 32.09 -8.50
CA GLN A 280 10.59 32.55 -7.36
C GLN A 280 11.05 31.40 -6.45
N VAL A 281 11.26 30.21 -7.00
CA VAL A 281 11.86 29.06 -6.28
C VAL A 281 13.34 29.35 -6.01
N ILE A 282 14.02 29.93 -7.00
CA ILE A 282 15.41 30.40 -6.92
C ILE A 282 15.48 31.88 -7.32
N VAL A 283 16.46 32.59 -6.77
CA VAL A 283 16.74 33.99 -7.16
C VAL A 283 17.57 33.99 -8.45
N ALA A 284 17.34 34.99 -9.32
CA ALA A 284 18.15 35.17 -10.53
C ALA A 284 19.65 35.29 -10.17
N GLY A 285 20.48 34.39 -10.71
CA GLY A 285 21.92 34.34 -10.45
C GLY A 285 22.37 33.42 -9.30
N GLU A 286 21.44 32.85 -8.53
CA GLU A 286 21.73 31.91 -7.43
C GLU A 286 22.32 30.58 -7.95
N VAL A 287 21.96 30.20 -9.18
CA VAL A 287 22.58 29.11 -9.93
C VAL A 287 22.88 29.62 -11.34
N GLN A 288 24.14 29.58 -11.75
CA GLN A 288 24.58 30.00 -13.08
C GLN A 288 24.86 28.78 -13.95
N THR A 289 24.39 28.83 -15.20
CA THR A 289 24.77 27.87 -16.23
C THR A 289 25.92 28.45 -17.06
N SER A 290 27.02 27.73 -17.17
CA SER A 290 28.09 28.02 -18.14
C SER A 290 28.34 26.78 -18.99
N LYS A 291 28.90 26.96 -20.19
CA LYS A 291 29.30 25.82 -21.05
C LYS A 291 30.51 25.04 -20.51
N GLU A 292 31.16 25.54 -19.45
CA GLU A 292 32.35 24.94 -18.83
C GLU A 292 32.00 24.06 -17.63
N VAL A 293 30.80 24.20 -17.04
CA VAL A 293 30.32 23.44 -15.88
C VAL A 293 29.38 22.34 -16.32
N SER A 294 29.54 21.12 -15.82
CA SER A 294 28.69 20.01 -16.21
C SER A 294 27.23 20.17 -15.74
N VAL A 295 26.28 19.60 -16.49
CA VAL A 295 24.85 19.56 -16.12
C VAL A 295 24.67 18.94 -14.73
N ARG A 296 25.43 17.87 -14.44
CA ARG A 296 25.44 17.19 -13.15
C ARG A 296 25.83 18.10 -11.99
N GLU A 297 26.95 18.82 -12.10
CA GLU A 297 27.38 19.76 -11.04
C GLU A 297 26.37 20.88 -10.82
N THR A 298 25.70 21.32 -11.88
CA THR A 298 24.67 22.37 -11.76
C THR A 298 23.42 21.84 -11.05
N ILE A 299 23.00 20.62 -11.35
CA ILE A 299 21.87 19.96 -10.67
C ILE A 299 22.19 19.67 -9.21
N GLU A 300 23.41 19.25 -8.90
CA GLU A 300 23.87 19.05 -7.52
C GLU A 300 23.84 20.37 -6.72
N LYS A 301 24.22 21.50 -7.36
CA LYS A 301 24.04 22.84 -6.78
C LYS A 301 22.56 23.20 -6.58
N VAL A 302 21.69 22.94 -7.56
CA VAL A 302 20.24 23.17 -7.44
C VAL A 302 19.65 22.39 -6.28
N ALA A 303 20.00 21.11 -6.14
CA ALA A 303 19.56 20.26 -5.04
C ALA A 303 20.06 20.80 -3.69
N GLY A 304 21.31 21.25 -3.61
CA GLY A 304 21.87 21.89 -2.41
C GLY A 304 21.13 23.17 -2.03
N VAL A 305 20.80 24.02 -3.01
CA VAL A 305 19.99 25.22 -2.79
C VAL A 305 18.60 24.84 -2.29
N LEU A 306 17.89 23.95 -2.99
CA LEU A 306 16.53 23.52 -2.62
C LEU A 306 16.45 22.90 -1.21
N ALA A 307 17.45 22.12 -0.81
CA ALA A 307 17.52 21.53 0.53
C ALA A 307 17.59 22.58 1.65
N SER A 308 18.12 23.77 1.34
CA SER A 308 18.25 24.89 2.30
C SER A 308 17.05 25.85 2.30
N LYS A 309 16.16 25.76 1.30
CA LYS A 309 15.02 26.67 1.12
C LYS A 309 13.82 26.27 1.98
N ASP A 310 12.87 27.18 2.08
CA ASP A 310 11.58 26.96 2.71
C ASP A 310 10.83 25.75 2.09
N PRO A 311 10.14 24.91 2.88
CA PRO A 311 9.38 23.75 2.38
C PRO A 311 8.40 24.08 1.25
N THR A 312 7.83 25.29 1.24
CA THR A 312 6.92 25.76 0.18
C THR A 312 7.64 25.88 -1.16
N LYS A 313 8.92 26.30 -1.14
CA LYS A 313 9.74 26.42 -2.37
C LYS A 313 10.11 25.06 -2.94
N TYR A 314 10.32 24.07 -2.08
CA TYR A 314 10.51 22.68 -2.50
C TYR A 314 9.25 22.10 -3.16
N LEU A 315 8.08 22.30 -2.55
CA LEU A 315 6.82 21.82 -3.13
C LEU A 315 6.48 22.53 -4.45
N LEU A 316 6.76 23.84 -4.56
CA LEU A 316 6.68 24.57 -5.82
C LEU A 316 7.64 24.01 -6.87
N PHE A 317 8.83 23.54 -6.49
CA PHE A 317 9.73 22.85 -7.42
C PHE A 317 9.12 21.54 -7.91
N VAL A 318 8.50 20.73 -7.03
CA VAL A 318 7.78 19.52 -7.44
C VAL A 318 6.65 19.85 -8.42
N GLU A 319 5.88 20.92 -8.20
CA GLU A 319 4.86 21.37 -9.14
C GLU A 319 5.44 21.82 -10.49
N ILE A 320 6.60 22.49 -10.50
CA ILE A 320 7.27 22.86 -11.76
C ILE A 320 7.67 21.62 -12.55
N LEU A 321 8.14 20.57 -11.87
CA LEU A 321 8.44 19.30 -12.54
C LEU A 321 7.19 18.70 -13.20
N GLU A 322 6.04 18.74 -12.52
CA GLU A 322 4.75 18.30 -13.10
C GLU A 322 4.38 19.14 -14.34
N GLU A 323 4.49 20.47 -14.26
CA GLU A 323 4.19 21.40 -15.37
C GLU A 323 5.13 21.24 -16.57
N GLU A 324 6.39 20.90 -16.33
CA GLU A 324 7.40 20.64 -17.36
C GLU A 324 7.30 19.21 -17.94
N GLY A 325 6.34 18.40 -17.48
CA GLY A 325 6.08 17.04 -17.98
C GLY A 325 6.92 15.93 -17.33
N LEU A 326 7.67 16.23 -16.27
CA LEU A 326 8.56 15.32 -15.54
C LEU A 326 7.82 14.59 -14.40
N ASN A 327 6.69 13.95 -14.73
CA ASN A 327 5.74 13.41 -13.74
C ASN A 327 6.30 12.29 -12.86
N GLU A 328 7.14 11.40 -13.39
CA GLU A 328 7.70 10.29 -12.61
C GLU A 328 8.72 10.78 -11.57
N LEU A 329 9.52 11.77 -11.94
CA LEU A 329 10.44 12.45 -11.04
C LEU A 329 9.69 13.26 -9.98
N ALA A 330 8.63 13.97 -10.35
CA ALA A 330 7.77 14.69 -9.40
C ALA A 330 7.15 13.74 -8.36
N LYS A 331 6.67 12.56 -8.78
CA LYS A 331 6.18 11.52 -7.86
C LYS A 331 7.28 11.02 -6.93
N ALA A 332 8.48 10.81 -7.43
CA ALA A 332 9.62 10.33 -6.63
C ALA A 332 10.08 11.35 -5.59
N LEU A 333 9.93 12.64 -5.89
CA LEU A 333 10.24 13.77 -4.99
C LEU A 333 9.05 14.23 -4.14
N ASP A 334 7.87 13.59 -4.27
CA ASP A 334 6.71 13.94 -3.46
C ASP A 334 6.94 13.50 -2.00
N PRO A 335 6.90 14.43 -1.01
CA PRO A 335 7.14 14.11 0.39
C PRO A 335 6.29 12.96 0.90
N ARG A 336 5.07 12.81 0.36
CA ARG A 336 4.12 11.76 0.75
C ARG A 336 4.72 10.35 0.63
N VAL A 337 5.76 10.13 -0.19
CA VAL A 337 6.41 8.82 -0.39
C VAL A 337 7.19 8.32 0.84
N LYS A 338 7.71 9.19 1.70
CA LYS A 338 8.53 8.80 2.87
C LYS A 338 7.71 8.43 4.11
N TYR A 339 6.44 8.81 4.18
CA TYR A 339 5.62 8.64 5.39
C TYR A 339 4.93 7.28 5.46
N SER A 340 4.70 6.81 6.69
CA SER A 340 4.23 5.46 7.01
C SER A 340 2.93 5.08 6.27
N ALA A 341 2.87 3.83 5.82
CA ALA A 341 1.68 3.28 5.15
C ALA A 341 0.42 3.33 6.03
N SER A 342 0.57 3.38 7.37
CA SER A 342 -0.54 3.45 8.32
C SER A 342 -1.37 4.74 8.19
N ILE A 343 -0.75 5.90 7.93
CA ILE A 343 -1.49 7.17 7.74
C ILE A 343 -2.11 7.24 6.34
N ARG A 344 -1.41 6.77 5.30
CA ARG A 344 -1.97 6.71 3.93
C ARG A 344 -3.20 5.81 3.83
N ASN A 345 -3.27 4.76 4.64
CA ASN A 345 -4.43 3.85 4.68
C ASN A 345 -5.67 4.46 5.35
N ILE A 346 -5.51 5.51 6.16
CA ILE A 346 -6.66 6.21 6.76
C ILE A 346 -7.30 7.12 5.73
N SER A 347 -6.53 7.81 4.89
CA SER A 347 -7.08 8.75 3.92
C SER A 347 -7.76 8.03 2.73
N ASN A 348 -8.79 8.63 2.14
CA ASN A 348 -9.49 8.11 0.95
C ASN A 348 -9.55 9.13 -0.21
N LEU A 349 -8.69 10.16 -0.17
CA LEU A 349 -8.65 11.20 -1.20
C LEU A 349 -8.38 10.62 -2.60
N GLY A 350 -9.25 10.96 -3.55
CA GLY A 350 -9.03 10.64 -4.97
C GLY A 350 -7.93 11.48 -5.61
N GLY A 351 -7.44 11.05 -6.78
CA GLY A 351 -6.57 11.90 -7.60
C GLY A 351 -7.32 13.11 -8.17
N VAL A 352 -6.60 14.20 -8.40
CA VAL A 352 -7.08 15.32 -9.23
C VAL A 352 -6.98 14.90 -10.70
N VAL A 353 -7.85 15.43 -11.57
CA VAL A 353 -7.77 15.17 -13.02
C VAL A 353 -6.41 15.56 -13.61
N ASP A 354 -5.89 14.79 -14.57
CA ASP A 354 -4.58 14.99 -15.20
C ASP A 354 -4.40 16.39 -15.83
N HIS A 355 -5.49 17.01 -16.27
CA HIS A 355 -5.50 18.35 -16.89
C HIS A 355 -6.00 19.43 -15.93
N PHE A 356 -5.81 19.27 -14.61
CA PHE A 356 -6.26 20.26 -13.65
C PHE A 356 -5.64 21.63 -13.93
N PHE A 357 -6.46 22.68 -13.87
CA PHE A 357 -6.03 24.06 -14.05
C PHE A 357 -6.14 24.83 -12.74
N THR A 358 -5.02 25.38 -12.28
CA THR A 358 -4.95 26.17 -11.05
C THR A 358 -5.66 27.51 -11.22
N THR A 359 -6.92 27.57 -10.81
CA THR A 359 -7.72 28.80 -10.77
C THR A 359 -7.36 29.68 -9.57
N ARG A 360 -7.65 30.99 -9.67
CA ARG A 360 -7.58 31.93 -8.54
C ARG A 360 -8.35 31.46 -7.29
N LYS A 361 -9.42 30.66 -7.45
CA LYS A 361 -10.22 30.12 -6.35
C LYS A 361 -9.45 29.20 -5.40
N VAL A 362 -8.36 28.57 -5.84
CA VAL A 362 -7.47 27.78 -4.97
C VAL A 362 -6.97 28.64 -3.80
N LYS A 363 -6.54 29.87 -4.08
CA LYS A 363 -6.06 30.81 -3.06
C LYS A 363 -7.16 31.24 -2.09
N GLU A 364 -8.39 31.43 -2.58
CA GLU A 364 -9.54 31.78 -1.73
C GLU A 364 -9.86 30.66 -0.75
N VAL A 365 -9.88 29.40 -1.20
CA VAL A 365 -10.12 28.25 -0.32
C VAL A 365 -8.97 28.10 0.68
N HIS A 366 -7.71 28.21 0.27
CA HIS A 366 -6.58 28.19 1.21
C HIS A 366 -6.69 29.29 2.26
N LYS A 367 -6.99 30.52 1.85
CA LYS A 367 -7.19 31.64 2.77
C LYS A 367 -8.34 31.38 3.74
N SER A 368 -9.46 30.82 3.28
CA SER A 368 -10.58 30.44 4.16
C SER A 368 -10.18 29.35 5.15
N LEU A 369 -9.38 28.37 4.73
CA LEU A 369 -8.86 27.33 5.62
C LEU A 369 -7.79 27.85 6.60
N GLU A 370 -7.09 28.94 6.28
CA GLU A 370 -6.12 29.59 7.17
C GLU A 370 -6.80 30.51 8.18
N ALA A 371 -7.75 31.34 7.73
CA ALA A 371 -8.47 32.30 8.55
C ALA A 371 -9.61 31.66 9.36
N ASN A 372 -10.23 30.59 8.84
CA ASN A 372 -11.37 29.90 9.44
C ASN A 372 -11.16 28.37 9.47
N ARG A 373 -12.09 27.63 10.08
CA ARG A 373 -12.01 26.16 10.19
C ARG A 373 -12.55 25.44 8.96
N GLY A 374 -13.08 26.13 7.96
CA GLY A 374 -13.63 25.48 6.78
C GLY A 374 -13.87 26.38 5.59
N ALA A 375 -14.34 25.77 4.50
CA ALA A 375 -14.75 26.43 3.27
C ALA A 375 -15.99 25.73 2.70
N VAL A 376 -17.04 26.51 2.39
CA VAL A 376 -18.23 26.02 1.69
C VAL A 376 -18.12 26.42 0.23
N ILE A 377 -17.79 25.47 -0.64
CA ILE A 377 -17.70 25.68 -2.08
C ILE A 377 -19.05 25.34 -2.69
N TYR A 378 -19.78 26.35 -3.15
CA TYR A 378 -21.08 26.16 -3.77
C TYR A 378 -21.12 26.65 -5.20
N GLY A 379 -21.99 26.06 -6.00
CA GLY A 379 -22.09 26.39 -7.42
C GLY A 379 -22.74 25.28 -8.22
N ILE A 380 -22.96 25.55 -9.50
CA ILE A 380 -23.68 24.63 -10.39
C ILE A 380 -22.90 23.35 -10.70
N SER A 381 -23.58 22.32 -11.19
CA SER A 381 -22.92 21.07 -11.58
C SER A 381 -21.90 21.32 -12.70
N GLY A 382 -20.79 20.58 -12.69
CA GLY A 382 -19.71 20.75 -13.68
C GLY A 382 -18.81 21.99 -13.50
N SER A 383 -19.03 22.84 -12.49
CA SER A 383 -18.21 24.03 -12.24
C SER A 383 -16.82 23.76 -11.65
N GLY A 384 -16.52 22.51 -11.26
CA GLY A 384 -15.20 22.12 -10.76
C GLY A 384 -15.06 22.08 -9.22
N LYS A 385 -16.15 22.19 -8.46
CA LYS A 385 -16.15 22.19 -6.98
C LYS A 385 -15.36 21.04 -6.35
N THR A 386 -15.66 19.80 -6.73
CA THR A 386 -15.00 18.60 -6.21
C THR A 386 -13.51 18.57 -6.55
N GLN A 387 -13.15 18.96 -7.79
CA GLN A 387 -11.75 19.02 -8.21
C GLN A 387 -10.97 20.11 -7.46
N LEU A 388 -11.59 21.26 -7.20
CA LEU A 388 -11.02 22.32 -6.38
C LEU A 388 -10.80 21.84 -4.93
N ALA A 389 -11.79 21.18 -4.33
CA ALA A 389 -11.66 20.60 -2.99
C ALA A 389 -10.54 19.57 -2.93
N TYR A 390 -10.43 18.70 -3.94
CA TYR A 390 -9.39 17.67 -4.00
C TYR A 390 -8.01 18.26 -4.22
N LYS A 391 -7.86 19.28 -5.07
CA LYS A 391 -6.57 19.98 -5.24
C LYS A 391 -6.14 20.61 -3.92
N VAL A 392 -7.01 21.38 -3.27
CA VAL A 392 -6.68 22.06 -2.01
C VAL A 392 -6.34 21.05 -0.91
N ALA A 393 -7.08 19.95 -0.81
CA ALA A 393 -6.80 18.92 0.19
C ALA A 393 -5.53 18.12 -0.14
N SER A 394 -5.25 17.85 -1.42
CA SER A 394 -4.00 17.23 -1.88
C SER A 394 -2.80 18.14 -1.56
N ASP A 395 -2.92 19.44 -1.83
CA ASP A 395 -1.91 20.43 -1.52
C ASP A 395 -1.72 20.53 0.00
N TYR A 396 -2.80 20.59 0.77
CA TYR A 396 -2.72 20.58 2.23
C TYR A 396 -1.98 19.34 2.76
N ALA A 397 -2.23 18.15 2.19
CA ALA A 397 -1.53 16.92 2.56
C ALA A 397 -0.06 16.91 2.12
N ARG A 398 0.30 17.62 1.04
CA ARG A 398 1.69 17.86 0.64
C ARG A 398 2.41 18.80 1.63
N PHE A 399 1.72 19.83 2.12
CA PHE A 399 2.24 20.79 3.11
C PHE A 399 2.30 20.24 4.55
N ASN A 400 1.42 19.29 4.88
CA ASN A 400 1.31 18.71 6.22
C ASN A 400 1.43 17.20 6.16
N PRO A 401 2.64 16.64 6.00
CA PRO A 401 2.76 15.20 5.90
C PRO A 401 2.46 14.52 7.23
N GLY A 402 1.51 13.59 7.18
CA GLY A 402 0.82 13.09 8.38
C GLY A 402 -0.64 13.53 8.45
N ALA A 403 -1.06 14.48 7.60
CA ALA A 403 -2.45 14.88 7.50
C ALA A 403 -3.35 13.72 7.07
N VAL A 404 -4.48 13.58 7.75
CA VAL A 404 -5.56 12.70 7.33
C VAL A 404 -6.50 13.49 6.43
N VAL A 405 -6.72 13.00 5.21
CA VAL A 405 -7.71 13.58 4.30
C VAL A 405 -8.79 12.55 4.01
N TRP A 406 -10.02 12.87 4.41
CA TRP A 406 -11.17 12.00 4.21
C TRP A 406 -12.29 12.69 3.44
N VAL A 407 -12.86 11.99 2.47
CA VAL A 407 -13.96 12.41 1.61
C VAL A 407 -15.18 11.58 1.95
N MET A 408 -16.30 12.26 2.22
CA MET A 408 -17.60 11.68 2.55
C MET A 408 -18.61 12.05 1.47
N ASP A 409 -19.50 11.12 1.12
CA ASP A 409 -20.62 11.36 0.22
C ASP A 409 -21.78 12.05 0.97
N GLY A 410 -22.02 13.32 0.66
CA GLY A 410 -23.08 14.13 1.25
C GLY A 410 -24.44 14.04 0.54
N SER A 411 -24.60 13.16 -0.45
CA SER A 411 -25.82 13.10 -1.27
C SER A 411 -27.04 12.55 -0.51
N SER A 412 -26.85 11.77 0.56
CA SER A 412 -27.93 11.34 1.45
C SER A 412 -27.45 11.21 2.90
N ARG A 413 -28.40 11.27 3.84
CA ARG A 413 -28.11 11.15 5.28
C ARG A 413 -27.49 9.80 5.63
N ASP A 414 -28.01 8.71 5.07
CA ASP A 414 -27.55 7.36 5.39
C ASP A 414 -26.10 7.15 4.94
N LYS A 415 -25.76 7.61 3.74
CA LYS A 415 -24.39 7.54 3.22
C LYS A 415 -23.41 8.41 4.01
N LEU A 416 -23.82 9.64 4.32
CA LEU A 416 -22.98 10.53 5.11
C LEU A 416 -22.67 9.89 6.47
N ASN A 417 -23.68 9.31 7.13
CA ASN A 417 -23.50 8.59 8.38
C ASN A 417 -22.62 7.34 8.25
N GLU A 418 -22.77 6.55 7.19
CA GLU A 418 -21.92 5.39 6.91
C GLU A 418 -20.45 5.81 6.73
N GLU A 419 -20.20 6.91 6.02
CA GLU A 419 -18.85 7.46 5.84
C GLU A 419 -18.28 8.07 7.13
N VAL A 420 -19.11 8.71 7.96
CA VAL A 420 -18.71 9.18 9.30
C VAL A 420 -18.31 7.99 10.16
N GLN A 421 -19.11 6.92 10.19
CA GLN A 421 -18.81 5.70 10.95
C GLN A 421 -17.52 5.05 10.44
N THR A 422 -17.35 4.97 9.12
CA THR A 422 -16.13 4.41 8.51
C THR A 422 -14.90 5.25 8.87
N LEU A 423 -15.00 6.58 8.82
CA LEU A 423 -13.91 7.47 9.22
C LEU A 423 -13.61 7.34 10.71
N GLN A 424 -14.64 7.34 11.55
CA GLN A 424 -14.52 7.15 12.99
C GLN A 424 -13.72 5.88 13.24
N GLN A 425 -14.18 4.72 12.70
CA GLN A 425 -13.49 3.43 12.76
C GLN A 425 -12.05 3.47 12.24
N ARG A 426 -11.71 4.27 11.23
CA ARG A 426 -10.31 4.36 10.74
C ARG A 426 -9.43 5.26 11.60
N LEU A 427 -9.94 6.39 12.07
CA LEU A 427 -9.18 7.34 12.90
C LEU A 427 -8.86 6.78 14.26
N SER A 428 -9.82 6.05 14.78
CA SER A 428 -9.81 5.32 16.03
C SER A 428 -8.94 4.05 15.91
N GLY A 429 -8.34 3.81 14.73
CA GLY A 429 -7.50 2.65 14.50
C GLY A 429 -8.29 1.37 14.65
N GLY A 430 -9.60 1.43 14.45
CA GLY A 430 -10.58 0.46 14.86
C GLY A 430 -11.62 1.01 15.81
N SER A 431 -11.18 1.85 16.75
CA SER A 431 -11.88 2.44 17.91
C SER A 431 -13.36 2.71 17.74
N GLU A 432 -14.14 1.65 17.75
CA GLU A 432 -15.47 1.70 18.25
C GLU A 432 -15.30 1.72 19.76
N ASP A 433 -15.12 2.91 20.31
CA ASP A 433 -15.53 3.19 21.65
C ASP A 433 -16.88 3.86 21.47
N GLY A 434 -17.97 3.22 21.90
CA GLY A 434 -19.35 3.71 21.67
C GLY A 434 -19.62 5.10 22.28
N ASN A 435 -18.66 5.64 23.04
CA ASN A 435 -18.68 6.96 23.64
C ASN A 435 -17.63 7.94 23.07
N ASN A 436 -16.71 7.51 22.19
CA ASN A 436 -15.77 8.45 21.58
C ASN A 436 -16.43 9.11 20.38
N HIS A 437 -16.97 10.30 20.61
CA HIS A 437 -17.43 11.18 19.53
C HIS A 437 -16.31 11.36 18.50
N ILE A 438 -16.63 11.29 17.20
CA ILE A 438 -15.64 11.50 16.14
C ILE A 438 -14.85 12.81 16.31
N SER A 439 -15.46 13.82 16.96
CA SER A 439 -14.78 15.04 17.38
C SER A 439 -13.55 14.78 18.25
N SER A 440 -13.60 13.89 19.25
CA SER A 440 -12.47 13.61 20.14
C SER A 440 -11.31 12.96 19.40
N LEU A 441 -11.61 11.98 18.54
CA LEU A 441 -10.64 11.26 17.72
C LEU A 441 -9.95 12.16 16.69
N VAL A 442 -10.72 13.07 16.09
CA VAL A 442 -10.20 14.11 15.21
C VAL A 442 -9.33 15.09 16.01
N ASN A 443 -9.77 15.49 17.21
CA ASN A 443 -9.06 16.45 18.07
C ASN A 443 -7.71 15.94 18.58
N GLN A 444 -7.52 14.61 18.67
CA GLN A 444 -6.24 13.99 19.02
C GLN A 444 -5.18 14.14 17.90
N ARG A 445 -5.56 14.63 16.71
CA ARG A 445 -4.65 14.78 15.58
C ARG A 445 -4.49 16.25 15.20
N SER A 446 -3.27 16.64 14.88
CA SER A 446 -2.91 18.02 14.55
C SER A 446 -3.38 18.45 13.15
N HIS A 447 -3.51 17.52 12.19
CA HIS A 447 -3.84 17.84 10.80
C HIS A 447 -4.89 16.89 10.23
N VAL A 448 -6.18 17.26 10.31
CA VAL A 448 -7.28 16.50 9.68
C VAL A 448 -8.06 17.42 8.74
N VAL A 449 -8.30 16.94 7.52
CA VAL A 449 -9.15 17.59 6.51
C VAL A 449 -10.29 16.65 6.15
N LEU A 450 -11.51 17.15 6.32
CA LEU A 450 -12.73 16.45 5.96
C LEU A 450 -13.38 17.14 4.77
N ILE A 451 -13.69 16.38 3.74
CA ILE A 451 -14.42 16.84 2.56
C ILE A 451 -15.80 16.21 2.59
N VAL A 452 -16.86 17.01 2.71
CA VAL A 452 -18.23 16.55 2.48
C VAL A 452 -18.59 16.92 1.05
N ASP A 453 -18.52 15.93 0.15
CA ASP A 453 -18.69 16.12 -1.28
C ASP A 453 -20.17 15.94 -1.69
N ASP A 454 -20.67 16.88 -2.49
CA ASP A 454 -22.04 16.93 -3.02
C ASP A 454 -23.12 16.89 -1.93
N LEU A 455 -22.98 17.74 -0.91
CA LEU A 455 -23.96 17.86 0.18
C LEU A 455 -25.33 18.29 -0.36
N SER A 456 -26.32 17.40 -0.20
CA SER A 456 -27.72 17.66 -0.57
C SER A 456 -28.38 18.69 0.36
N ALA A 457 -29.34 19.46 -0.17
CA ALA A 457 -30.05 20.49 0.59
C ALA A 457 -30.86 19.94 1.78
N THR A 458 -31.22 18.66 1.78
CA THR A 458 -31.99 18.00 2.84
C THR A 458 -31.11 17.30 3.88
N VAL A 459 -29.79 17.28 3.69
CA VAL A 459 -28.84 16.56 4.54
C VAL A 459 -28.13 17.55 5.46
N ALA A 460 -28.20 17.29 6.76
CA ALA A 460 -27.44 18.03 7.76
C ALA A 460 -26.11 17.33 8.03
N ILE A 461 -25.03 18.11 8.16
CA ILE A 461 -23.75 17.58 8.61
C ILE A 461 -23.87 17.25 10.11
N PRO A 462 -23.47 16.04 10.56
CA PRO A 462 -23.51 15.67 11.97
C PRO A 462 -22.79 16.68 12.87
N ASN A 463 -23.40 17.05 13.99
CA ASN A 463 -22.83 18.01 14.95
C ASN A 463 -21.44 17.59 15.44
N ASP A 464 -21.17 16.29 15.54
CA ASP A 464 -19.86 15.80 15.99
C ASP A 464 -18.75 16.17 15.01
N ILE A 465 -19.01 16.19 13.70
CA ILE A 465 -18.05 16.71 12.71
C ILE A 465 -17.91 18.22 12.87
N LEU A 466 -19.04 18.92 13.02
CA LEU A 466 -19.05 20.38 13.20
C LEU A 466 -18.38 20.83 14.51
N ASN A 467 -18.26 19.97 15.51
CA ASN A 467 -17.61 20.29 16.78
C ASN A 467 -16.15 19.80 16.86
N SER A 468 -15.65 19.16 15.80
CA SER A 468 -14.27 18.69 15.71
C SER A 468 -13.26 19.80 15.36
N SER A 469 -11.96 19.54 15.54
CA SER A 469 -10.85 20.41 15.13
C SER A 469 -10.51 20.30 13.65
N ALA A 470 -11.13 19.38 12.91
CA ALA A 470 -10.83 19.17 11.50
C ALA A 470 -11.14 20.41 10.66
N LYS A 471 -10.30 20.63 9.65
CA LYS A 471 -10.61 21.56 8.57
C LYS A 471 -11.71 20.95 7.70
N LEU A 472 -12.80 21.68 7.48
CA LEU A 472 -13.96 21.16 6.76
C LEU A 472 -14.13 21.85 5.40
N ILE A 473 -14.09 21.07 4.33
CA ILE A 473 -14.43 21.54 2.98
C ILE A 473 -15.78 20.91 2.60
N VAL A 474 -16.77 21.74 2.29
CA VAL A 474 -18.08 21.27 1.84
C VAL A 474 -18.26 21.65 0.40
N THR A 475 -18.60 20.70 -0.48
CA THR A 475 -19.09 21.02 -1.82
C THR A 475 -20.59 20.84 -1.87
N THR A 476 -21.32 21.80 -2.43
CA THR A 476 -22.79 21.72 -2.54
C THR A 476 -23.30 22.50 -3.74
N GLN A 477 -24.52 22.21 -4.17
CA GLN A 477 -25.26 23.05 -5.12
C GLN A 477 -26.15 24.08 -4.39
N ASN A 478 -26.38 23.89 -3.09
CA ASN A 478 -27.25 24.76 -2.31
C ASN A 478 -26.52 26.06 -1.92
N SER A 479 -26.80 27.15 -2.64
CA SER A 479 -26.25 28.48 -2.35
C SER A 479 -26.72 29.10 -1.03
N SER A 480 -27.82 28.59 -0.46
CA SER A 480 -28.32 29.04 0.84
C SER A 480 -27.64 28.36 2.02
N PHE A 481 -26.86 27.29 1.77
CA PHE A 481 -26.14 26.58 2.82
C PHE A 481 -25.03 27.47 3.38
N LYS A 482 -25.09 27.74 4.68
CA LYS A 482 -24.09 28.51 5.41
C LYS A 482 -23.56 27.68 6.56
N LEU A 483 -22.26 27.74 6.76
CA LEU A 483 -21.62 27.18 7.93
C LEU A 483 -20.93 28.32 8.70
N PRO A 484 -21.26 28.56 9.99
CA PRO A 484 -20.71 29.70 10.74
C PRO A 484 -19.18 29.75 10.81
N THR A 485 -18.51 28.60 10.69
CA THR A 485 -17.06 28.44 10.80
C THR A 485 -16.35 28.36 9.45
N ALA A 486 -17.02 28.71 8.35
CA ALA A 486 -16.46 28.65 7.00
C ALA A 486 -16.94 29.80 6.12
N GLU A 487 -16.08 30.27 5.21
CA GLU A 487 -16.51 31.20 4.17
C GLU A 487 -17.23 30.46 3.05
N SER A 488 -18.30 31.07 2.54
CA SER A 488 -19.02 30.59 1.36
C SER A 488 -18.33 31.11 0.10
N ILE A 489 -17.71 30.21 -0.66
CA ILE A 489 -16.96 30.49 -1.88
C ILE A 489 -17.80 30.06 -3.07
N VAL A 490 -18.15 31.03 -3.92
CA VAL A 490 -18.91 30.78 -5.15
C VAL A 490 -17.99 30.21 -6.22
N MET A 491 -18.37 29.07 -6.80
CA MET A 491 -17.69 28.42 -7.91
C MET A 491 -18.60 28.41 -9.14
N GLU A 492 -18.44 29.43 -9.98
CA GLU A 492 -19.23 29.61 -11.22
C GLU A 492 -18.58 28.96 -12.44
N GLY A 493 -17.33 28.47 -12.32
CA GLY A 493 -16.53 27.94 -13.42
C GLY A 493 -15.21 28.70 -13.55
N PHE A 494 -14.59 28.66 -14.72
CA PHE A 494 -13.44 29.51 -15.05
C PHE A 494 -13.91 30.93 -15.36
N THR A 495 -13.02 31.91 -15.15
CA THR A 495 -13.12 33.21 -15.86
C THR A 495 -12.84 33.02 -17.35
N GLU A 496 -13.24 33.98 -18.20
CA GLU A 496 -12.94 33.90 -19.63
C GLU A 496 -11.43 33.79 -19.88
N GLU A 497 -10.60 34.53 -19.16
CA GLU A 497 -9.14 34.45 -19.28
C GLU A 497 -8.57 33.10 -18.84
N GLU A 498 -9.12 32.52 -17.76
CA GLU A 498 -8.74 31.18 -17.30
C GLU A 498 -9.17 30.11 -18.31
N ALA A 499 -10.37 30.23 -18.88
CA ALA A 499 -10.89 29.32 -19.90
C ALA A 499 -10.04 29.38 -21.19
N VAL A 500 -9.69 30.59 -21.66
CA VAL A 500 -8.79 30.77 -22.81
C VAL A 500 -7.43 30.16 -22.53
N LYS A 501 -6.82 30.40 -21.37
CA LYS A 501 -5.54 29.78 -20.99
C LYS A 501 -5.64 28.26 -20.92
N PHE A 502 -6.71 27.74 -20.32
CA PHE A 502 -6.96 26.30 -20.22
C PHE A 502 -7.08 25.64 -21.60
N LEU A 503 -7.84 26.25 -22.52
CA LEU A 503 -8.01 25.77 -23.89
C LEU A 503 -6.72 25.89 -24.72
N SER A 504 -5.96 26.97 -24.54
CA SER A 504 -4.72 27.24 -25.30
C SER A 504 -3.54 26.35 -24.87
N ASN A 505 -3.61 25.73 -23.69
CA ASN A 505 -2.51 24.96 -23.14
C ASN A 505 -2.22 23.71 -24.02
N GLY A 506 -1.00 23.58 -24.51
CA GLY A 506 -0.59 22.49 -25.42
C GLY A 506 -1.05 22.65 -26.88
N MET A 507 -1.49 23.83 -27.30
CA MET A 507 -1.77 24.14 -28.70
C MET A 507 -0.71 25.09 -29.31
N SER A 508 -0.64 25.19 -30.64
CA SER A 508 0.29 26.12 -31.32
C SER A 508 -0.10 27.59 -31.06
N SER A 509 0.90 28.48 -31.06
CA SER A 509 0.72 29.92 -30.83
C SER A 509 -0.09 30.64 -31.90
N ASP A 510 -0.34 29.99 -33.03
CA ASP A 510 -0.91 30.61 -34.23
C ASP A 510 -2.43 30.52 -34.30
N ILE A 511 -3.07 30.03 -33.23
CA ILE A 511 -4.53 29.86 -33.16
C ILE A 511 -5.21 31.21 -32.88
N PRO A 512 -6.20 31.62 -33.69
CA PRO A 512 -6.97 32.84 -33.46
C PRO A 512 -7.70 32.82 -32.11
N ARG A 513 -7.42 33.82 -31.27
CA ARG A 513 -8.00 33.98 -29.93
C ARG A 513 -9.53 34.05 -29.95
N ASP A 514 -10.11 34.66 -30.99
CA ASP A 514 -11.56 34.87 -31.12
C ASP A 514 -12.35 33.55 -31.08
N GLY A 515 -11.85 32.50 -31.73
CA GLY A 515 -12.50 31.17 -31.72
C GLY A 515 -12.44 30.48 -30.36
N ILE A 516 -11.37 30.72 -29.59
CA ILE A 516 -11.21 30.19 -28.23
C ILE A 516 -12.20 30.87 -27.29
N GLU A 517 -12.37 32.18 -27.41
CA GLU A 517 -13.32 32.97 -26.62
C GLU A 517 -14.78 32.62 -26.95
N GLU A 518 -15.12 32.40 -28.23
CA GLU A 518 -16.46 31.94 -28.63
C GLU A 518 -16.79 30.57 -28.02
N LEU A 519 -15.83 29.63 -28.04
CA LEU A 519 -16.00 28.33 -27.41
C LEU A 519 -16.16 28.46 -25.89
N ALA A 520 -15.30 29.25 -25.24
CA ALA A 520 -15.37 29.49 -23.79
C ALA A 520 -16.75 30.02 -23.36
N ARG A 521 -17.27 31.03 -24.08
CA ARG A 521 -18.61 31.61 -23.84
C ARG A 521 -19.72 30.60 -24.07
N SER A 522 -19.61 29.76 -25.08
CA SER A 522 -20.62 28.72 -25.38
C SER A 522 -20.84 27.76 -24.21
N PHE A 523 -19.80 27.48 -23.42
CA PHE A 523 -19.88 26.62 -22.22
C PHE A 523 -20.15 27.39 -20.92
N SER A 524 -20.41 28.69 -20.98
CA SER A 524 -20.41 29.56 -19.78
C SER A 524 -19.15 29.37 -18.92
N CYS A 525 -18.01 29.13 -19.58
CA CYS A 525 -16.73 28.83 -18.96
C CYS A 525 -16.70 27.64 -17.98
N LEU A 526 -17.61 26.67 -18.11
CA LEU A 526 -17.66 25.50 -17.21
C LEU A 526 -16.55 24.47 -17.52
N PRO A 527 -15.68 24.14 -16.54
CA PRO A 527 -14.52 23.27 -16.77
C PRO A 527 -14.83 21.90 -17.36
N LEU A 528 -15.92 21.24 -16.94
CA LEU A 528 -16.26 19.90 -17.42
C LEU A 528 -16.52 19.88 -18.93
N GLY A 529 -17.31 20.83 -19.44
CA GLY A 529 -17.61 20.94 -20.87
C GLY A 529 -16.39 21.37 -21.68
N LEU A 530 -15.61 22.32 -21.14
CA LEU A 530 -14.37 22.77 -21.78
C LEU A 530 -13.32 21.67 -21.87
N ALA A 531 -13.19 20.81 -20.87
CA ALA A 531 -12.27 19.67 -20.89
C ALA A 531 -12.64 18.67 -21.99
N ALA A 532 -13.92 18.32 -22.10
CA ALA A 532 -14.43 17.44 -23.16
C ALA A 532 -14.24 18.06 -24.55
N ALA A 533 -14.47 19.37 -24.69
CA ALA A 533 -14.26 20.09 -25.95
C ALA A 533 -12.78 20.13 -26.35
N ARG A 534 -11.91 20.54 -25.43
CA ARG A 534 -10.45 20.59 -25.62
C ARG A 534 -9.90 19.24 -26.06
N ALA A 535 -10.26 18.19 -25.35
CA ALA A 535 -9.87 16.82 -25.67
C ALA A 535 -10.30 16.42 -27.09
N THR A 536 -11.56 16.69 -27.44
CA THR A 536 -12.11 16.38 -28.77
C THR A 536 -11.38 17.13 -29.88
N ILE A 537 -11.14 18.44 -29.69
CA ILE A 537 -10.43 19.31 -30.63
C ILE A 537 -9.01 18.78 -30.89
N GLN A 538 -8.28 18.45 -29.81
CA GLN A 538 -6.91 17.95 -29.90
C GLN A 538 -6.83 16.58 -30.60
N GLN A 539 -7.69 15.63 -30.22
CA GLN A 539 -7.68 14.29 -30.82
C GLN A 539 -8.10 14.28 -32.28
N CYS A 540 -9.12 15.05 -32.65
CA CYS A 540 -9.63 15.08 -34.01
C CYS A 540 -8.91 16.10 -34.90
N SER A 541 -7.88 16.79 -34.39
CA SER A 541 -7.16 17.85 -35.09
C SER A 541 -8.11 18.90 -35.70
N MET A 542 -9.17 19.25 -34.96
CA MET A 542 -10.21 20.17 -35.43
C MET A 542 -9.81 21.62 -35.12
N THR A 543 -10.35 22.55 -35.89
CA THR A 543 -10.33 23.97 -35.54
C THR A 543 -11.47 24.31 -34.57
N PHE A 544 -11.34 25.41 -33.82
CA PHE A 544 -12.40 25.90 -32.92
C PHE A 544 -13.74 26.14 -33.65
N PRO A 545 -13.79 26.79 -34.83
CA PRO A 545 -15.03 26.98 -35.58
C PRO A 545 -15.70 25.67 -36.00
N GLU A 546 -14.93 24.68 -36.46
CA GLU A 546 -15.46 23.36 -36.83
C GLU A 546 -16.10 22.66 -35.63
N TYR A 547 -15.47 22.74 -34.46
CA TYR A 547 -16.03 22.17 -33.24
C TYR A 547 -17.30 22.90 -32.79
N ILE A 548 -17.34 24.24 -32.88
CA ILE A 548 -18.54 25.03 -32.53
C ILE A 548 -19.71 24.67 -33.46
N GLN A 549 -19.45 24.47 -34.75
CA GLN A 549 -20.48 24.01 -35.69
C GLN A 549 -20.97 22.60 -35.33
N LEU A 550 -20.05 21.69 -34.99
CA LEU A 550 -20.41 20.35 -34.53
C LEU A 550 -21.26 20.39 -33.25
N LEU A 551 -20.90 21.24 -32.29
CA LEU A 551 -21.64 21.44 -31.04
C LEU A 551 -23.06 21.96 -31.29
N LYS A 552 -23.24 22.92 -32.22
CA LYS A 552 -24.56 23.42 -32.64
C LYS A 552 -25.41 22.29 -33.23
N SER A 553 -24.85 21.50 -34.15
CA SER A 553 -25.55 20.35 -34.74
C SER A 553 -25.92 19.29 -33.69
N GLY A 554 -25.06 19.06 -32.68
CA GLY A 554 -25.33 18.16 -31.57
C GLY A 554 -26.48 18.65 -30.69
N LYS A 555 -26.56 19.95 -30.39
CA LYS A 555 -27.69 20.55 -29.67
C LYS A 555 -29.01 20.38 -30.43
N GLU A 556 -28.99 20.51 -31.75
CA GLU A 556 -30.16 20.30 -32.61
C GLU A 556 -30.58 18.82 -32.63
N ALA A 557 -29.63 17.89 -32.70
CA ALA A 557 -29.90 16.46 -32.65
C ALA A 557 -30.50 16.00 -31.30
N MET A 558 -30.13 16.66 -30.19
CA MET A 558 -30.67 16.40 -28.85
C MET A 558 -32.07 17.01 -28.61
N ALA A 559 -32.67 17.69 -29.61
CA ALA A 559 -34.01 18.26 -29.48
C ALA A 559 -35.09 17.20 -29.16
N GLN A 560 -34.86 15.92 -29.49
CA GLN A 560 -35.78 14.81 -29.22
C GLN A 560 -35.73 14.30 -27.75
N THR A 561 -34.63 14.52 -27.02
CA THR A 561 -34.46 14.14 -25.60
C THR A 561 -34.67 15.32 -24.64
N ARG A 562 -35.00 16.50 -25.20
CA ARG A 562 -35.05 17.80 -24.53
C ARG A 562 -35.97 17.84 -23.32
N GLU A 563 -37.11 17.15 -23.35
CA GLU A 563 -38.04 17.13 -22.22
C GLU A 563 -37.45 16.43 -20.98
N ARG A 564 -36.77 15.29 -21.18
CA ARG A 564 -36.12 14.52 -20.09
C ARG A 564 -34.90 15.25 -19.55
N GLU A 565 -34.12 15.87 -20.45
CA GLU A 565 -33.00 16.73 -20.09
C GLU A 565 -33.47 17.94 -19.30
N ASP A 566 -34.51 18.63 -19.77
CA ASP A 566 -35.05 19.83 -19.12
C ASP A 566 -35.60 19.51 -17.73
N GLN A 567 -36.26 18.36 -17.53
CA GLN A 567 -36.66 17.91 -16.19
C GLN A 567 -35.46 17.72 -15.25
N TRP A 568 -34.38 17.07 -15.74
CA TRP A 568 -33.17 16.90 -14.93
C TRP A 568 -32.45 18.23 -14.69
N LEU A 569 -32.35 19.07 -15.70
CA LEU A 569 -31.73 20.39 -15.64
C LEU A 569 -32.49 21.33 -14.70
N GLN A 570 -33.82 21.32 -14.69
CA GLN A 570 -34.63 22.10 -13.75
C GLN A 570 -34.36 21.71 -12.29
N ALA A 571 -34.10 20.42 -12.03
CA ALA A 571 -33.78 19.92 -10.70
C ALA A 571 -32.36 20.34 -10.22
N HIS A 572 -31.42 20.63 -11.12
CA HIS A 572 -30.00 20.87 -10.79
C HIS A 572 -29.47 22.27 -11.23
N TYR A 573 -30.23 23.00 -12.04
CA TYR A 573 -29.91 24.32 -12.57
C TYR A 573 -31.15 25.22 -12.50
N HIS A 574 -31.16 26.12 -11.52
CA HIS A 574 -32.34 26.94 -11.21
C HIS A 574 -32.49 28.19 -12.09
N LYS A 575 -31.45 28.60 -12.84
CA LYS A 575 -31.53 29.74 -13.78
C LYS A 575 -31.45 29.28 -15.23
N ALA A 576 -32.17 29.97 -16.11
CA ALA A 576 -32.21 29.66 -17.54
C ALA A 576 -30.82 29.67 -18.21
N GLU A 577 -29.95 30.61 -17.85
CA GLU A 577 -28.57 30.69 -18.33
C GLU A 577 -27.74 29.43 -17.99
N HIS A 578 -27.90 28.90 -16.77
CA HIS A 578 -27.20 27.70 -16.33
C HIS A 578 -27.80 26.42 -16.94
N GLN A 579 -29.11 26.42 -17.24
CA GLN A 579 -29.73 25.32 -17.97
C GLN A 579 -29.17 25.21 -19.39
N ASP A 580 -28.95 26.32 -20.08
CA ASP A 580 -28.30 26.30 -21.41
C ASP A 580 -26.84 25.84 -21.36
N ALA A 581 -26.09 26.26 -20.33
CA ALA A 581 -24.75 25.75 -20.07
C ALA A 581 -24.76 24.22 -19.83
N GLY A 582 -25.72 23.72 -19.05
CA GLY A 582 -25.95 22.28 -18.84
C GLY A 582 -26.25 21.53 -20.14
N ARG A 583 -27.12 22.07 -21.01
CA ARG A 583 -27.38 21.52 -22.35
C ARG A 583 -26.11 21.50 -23.20
N THR A 584 -25.28 22.53 -23.10
CA THR A 584 -23.99 22.60 -23.81
C THR A 584 -23.03 21.52 -23.33
N ILE A 585 -22.95 21.27 -22.01
CA ILE A 585 -22.15 20.17 -21.45
C ILE A 585 -22.65 18.83 -21.97
N PHE A 586 -23.97 18.59 -21.96
CA PHE A 586 -24.55 17.35 -22.50
C PHE A 586 -24.24 17.17 -23.98
N ALA A 587 -24.39 18.21 -24.80
CA ALA A 587 -24.03 18.18 -26.22
C ALA A 587 -22.54 17.88 -26.42
N ALA A 588 -21.64 18.48 -25.64
CA ALA A 588 -20.20 18.26 -25.75
C ALA A 588 -19.77 16.85 -25.35
N LEU A 589 -20.33 16.33 -24.26
CA LEU A 589 -20.15 14.94 -23.86
C LEU A 589 -20.73 14.01 -24.93
N GLY A 590 -21.89 14.37 -25.50
CA GLY A 590 -22.51 13.67 -26.61
C GLY A 590 -21.58 13.56 -27.81
N VAL A 591 -21.00 14.68 -28.25
CA VAL A 591 -20.00 14.75 -29.32
C VAL A 591 -18.77 13.88 -28.99
N ALA A 592 -18.24 13.97 -27.78
CA ALA A 592 -17.09 13.18 -27.37
C ALA A 592 -17.39 11.67 -27.39
N ILE A 593 -18.60 11.27 -26.98
CA ILE A 593 -19.09 9.89 -27.00
C ILE A 593 -19.35 9.43 -28.44
N ASP A 594 -19.90 10.27 -29.30
CA ASP A 594 -20.27 9.92 -30.69
C ASP A 594 -19.04 9.61 -31.55
N LYS A 595 -17.90 10.17 -31.17
CA LYS A 595 -16.58 9.93 -31.76
C LYS A 595 -15.88 8.67 -31.23
N LEU A 596 -16.45 7.98 -30.24
CA LEU A 596 -16.00 6.62 -29.89
C LEU A 596 -16.48 5.62 -30.94
N ASP A 597 -15.76 4.51 -31.08
CA ASP A 597 -16.29 3.37 -31.82
C ASP A 597 -17.48 2.75 -31.06
N ASP A 598 -18.41 2.14 -31.79
CA ASP A 598 -19.67 1.63 -31.20
C ASP A 598 -19.44 0.56 -30.11
N GLN A 599 -18.34 -0.20 -30.22
CA GLN A 599 -17.92 -1.14 -29.17
C GLN A 599 -17.57 -0.45 -27.85
N TYR A 600 -16.90 0.71 -27.90
CA TYR A 600 -16.53 1.49 -26.72
C TYR A 600 -17.72 2.26 -26.16
N LYS A 601 -18.62 2.75 -27.04
CA LYS A 601 -19.90 3.33 -26.62
C LYS A 601 -20.70 2.32 -25.80
N SER A 602 -20.78 1.08 -26.27
CA SER A 602 -21.51 0.01 -25.56
C SER A 602 -20.94 -0.24 -24.15
N MET A 603 -19.62 -0.30 -23.99
CA MET A 603 -18.98 -0.41 -22.68
C MET A 603 -19.27 0.79 -21.77
N LEU A 604 -19.22 2.00 -22.34
CA LEU A 604 -19.46 3.23 -21.60
C LEU A 604 -20.95 3.38 -21.19
N GLN A 605 -21.88 2.90 -22.01
CA GLN A 605 -23.32 2.85 -21.71
C GLN A 605 -23.62 2.05 -20.44
N LEU A 606 -22.96 0.90 -20.26
CA LEU A 606 -23.10 0.11 -19.02
C LEU A 606 -22.72 0.92 -17.77
N CYS A 607 -21.71 1.80 -17.90
CA CYS A 607 -21.27 2.60 -16.77
C CYS A 607 -22.37 3.54 -16.26
N ALA A 608 -23.40 3.90 -17.05
CA ALA A 608 -24.50 4.75 -16.59
C ALA A 608 -25.31 4.16 -15.43
N PHE A 609 -25.29 2.84 -15.26
CA PHE A 609 -26.05 2.12 -14.22
C PHE A 609 -25.18 1.58 -13.09
N LEU A 610 -23.89 1.89 -13.09
CA LEU A 610 -22.94 1.55 -12.03
C LEU A 610 -22.71 2.76 -11.12
N LYS A 611 -22.21 2.54 -9.89
CA LYS A 611 -21.75 3.67 -9.05
C LYS A 611 -20.65 4.47 -9.78
N PRO A 612 -20.61 5.82 -9.66
CA PRO A 612 -19.67 6.67 -10.40
C PRO A 612 -18.19 6.40 -10.11
N ARG A 613 -17.88 5.86 -8.92
CA ARG A 613 -16.51 5.64 -8.44
C ARG A 613 -16.21 4.16 -8.30
N ASP A 614 -14.92 3.84 -8.46
CA ASP A 614 -14.34 2.52 -8.17
C ASP A 614 -14.94 1.32 -8.92
N ILE A 615 -15.43 1.53 -10.14
CA ILE A 615 -15.93 0.47 -11.02
C ILE A 615 -14.79 -0.51 -11.33
N PRO A 616 -14.90 -1.81 -10.97
CA PRO A 616 -13.89 -2.80 -11.35
C PRO A 616 -13.75 -2.88 -12.87
N PHE A 617 -12.60 -2.45 -13.39
CA PHE A 617 -12.47 -2.26 -14.84
C PHE A 617 -12.62 -3.59 -15.59
N LEU A 618 -12.26 -4.72 -14.96
CA LEU A 618 -12.35 -6.07 -15.50
C LEU A 618 -13.76 -6.44 -15.99
N ILE A 619 -14.82 -6.07 -15.26
CA ILE A 619 -16.18 -6.51 -15.61
C ILE A 619 -16.70 -5.89 -16.92
N LEU A 620 -16.14 -4.74 -17.33
CA LEU A 620 -16.53 -4.09 -18.58
C LEU A 620 -16.03 -4.86 -19.81
N ARG A 621 -15.02 -5.72 -19.65
CA ARG A 621 -14.47 -6.50 -20.75
C ARG A 621 -15.49 -7.48 -21.32
N ASP A 622 -16.39 -8.00 -20.49
CA ASP A 622 -17.42 -8.95 -20.94
C ASP A 622 -18.56 -8.28 -21.73
N ALA A 623 -18.59 -6.94 -21.77
CA ALA A 623 -19.44 -6.21 -22.69
C ALA A 623 -18.90 -6.23 -24.15
N LEU A 624 -17.64 -6.61 -24.35
CA LEU A 624 -17.02 -6.67 -25.66
C LEU A 624 -17.44 -7.95 -26.39
N LYS A 625 -18.03 -7.80 -27.58
CA LYS A 625 -18.38 -8.92 -28.48
C LYS A 625 -17.17 -9.53 -29.21
N ALA A 626 -15.94 -9.32 -28.74
CA ALA A 626 -14.73 -9.71 -29.45
C ALA A 626 -14.48 -11.22 -29.37
N VAL A 627 -14.07 -11.81 -30.50
CA VAL A 627 -13.99 -13.28 -30.71
C VAL A 627 -12.86 -13.94 -29.91
N THR A 628 -11.78 -13.22 -29.59
CA THR A 628 -10.61 -13.80 -28.89
C THR A 628 -10.26 -13.09 -27.57
N PRO A 629 -9.71 -13.79 -26.57
CA PRO A 629 -9.19 -13.20 -25.33
C PRO A 629 -8.16 -12.08 -25.55
N ALA A 630 -7.23 -12.27 -26.49
CA ALA A 630 -6.18 -11.30 -26.79
C ALA A 630 -6.77 -10.00 -27.35
N SER A 631 -7.75 -10.10 -28.27
CA SER A 631 -8.46 -8.94 -28.79
C SER A 631 -9.27 -8.24 -27.69
N ARG A 632 -9.93 -8.99 -26.79
CA ARG A 632 -10.65 -8.41 -25.64
C ARG A 632 -9.71 -7.60 -24.74
N LEU A 633 -8.50 -8.11 -24.46
CA LEU A 633 -7.50 -7.38 -23.67
C LEU A 633 -7.01 -6.11 -24.40
N ALA A 634 -6.73 -6.20 -25.69
CA ALA A 634 -6.32 -5.05 -26.50
C ALA A 634 -7.38 -3.94 -26.49
N TYR A 635 -8.64 -4.28 -26.78
CA TYR A 635 -9.76 -3.33 -26.73
C TYR A 635 -9.99 -2.76 -25.33
N HIS A 636 -9.76 -3.54 -24.28
CA HIS A 636 -9.87 -3.07 -22.90
C HIS A 636 -8.79 -2.03 -22.55
N LEU A 637 -7.56 -2.22 -23.05
CA LEU A 637 -6.48 -1.25 -22.90
C LEU A 637 -6.71 0.00 -23.75
N GLU A 638 -7.18 -0.18 -24.99
CA GLU A 638 -7.50 0.93 -25.89
C GLU A 638 -8.68 1.76 -25.36
N PHE A 639 -9.72 1.12 -24.84
CA PHE A 639 -10.85 1.79 -24.18
C PHE A 639 -10.38 2.66 -23.02
N ALA A 640 -9.43 2.17 -22.22
CA ALA A 640 -8.83 2.97 -21.15
C ALA A 640 -8.10 4.22 -21.68
N GLY A 641 -7.37 4.09 -22.79
CA GLY A 641 -6.74 5.20 -23.50
C GLY A 641 -7.79 6.21 -23.99
N GLN A 642 -8.82 5.73 -24.69
CA GLN A 642 -9.91 6.56 -25.23
C GLN A 642 -10.65 7.34 -24.14
N LEU A 643 -10.97 6.71 -23.00
CA LEU A 643 -11.62 7.39 -21.88
C LEU A 643 -10.74 8.50 -21.29
N LYS A 644 -9.45 8.22 -21.14
CA LYS A 644 -8.46 9.14 -20.60
C LYS A 644 -8.29 10.34 -21.52
N GLU A 645 -8.01 10.08 -22.79
CA GLU A 645 -7.73 11.11 -23.79
C GLU A 645 -8.96 12.00 -24.05
N ARG A 646 -10.18 11.46 -23.98
CA ARG A 646 -11.45 12.21 -24.15
C ARG A 646 -11.97 12.87 -22.87
N SER A 647 -11.27 12.75 -21.74
CA SER A 647 -11.72 13.25 -20.44
C SER A 647 -13.10 12.70 -20.01
N LEU A 648 -13.43 11.46 -20.39
CA LEU A 648 -14.70 10.80 -20.05
C LEU A 648 -14.64 10.04 -18.71
N GLY A 649 -13.44 9.72 -18.23
CA GLY A 649 -13.21 9.07 -16.93
C GLY A 649 -11.73 8.91 -16.63
N TRP A 650 -11.40 8.41 -15.44
CA TRP A 650 -10.02 8.12 -15.02
C TRP A 650 -9.89 6.73 -14.43
N ILE A 651 -8.71 6.13 -14.58
CA ILE A 651 -8.43 4.74 -14.18
C ILE A 651 -7.24 4.72 -13.21
N LYS A 652 -7.39 3.98 -12.10
CA LYS A 652 -6.31 3.68 -11.13
C LYS A 652 -6.06 2.20 -10.98
N GLY A 653 -4.90 1.83 -10.43
CA GLY A 653 -4.54 0.45 -10.13
C GLY A 653 -3.99 -0.34 -11.32
N VAL A 654 -3.67 -1.61 -11.09
CA VAL A 654 -3.07 -2.53 -12.08
C VAL A 654 -3.76 -3.90 -12.04
N GLY A 655 -3.76 -4.62 -13.17
CA GLY A 655 -4.40 -5.94 -13.30
C GLY A 655 -5.88 -5.95 -12.87
N VAL A 656 -6.27 -6.96 -12.09
CA VAL A 656 -7.63 -7.12 -11.53
C VAL A 656 -8.03 -6.00 -10.55
N ASN A 657 -7.04 -5.25 -10.04
CA ASN A 657 -7.26 -4.12 -9.15
C ASN A 657 -7.43 -2.79 -9.90
N ARG A 658 -7.52 -2.82 -11.23
CA ARG A 658 -7.87 -1.62 -12.02
C ARG A 658 -9.29 -1.16 -11.69
N ARG A 659 -9.45 0.14 -11.44
CA ARG A 659 -10.71 0.79 -11.07
C ARG A 659 -10.94 1.99 -11.97
N LEU A 660 -12.11 2.06 -12.59
CA LEU A 660 -12.59 3.17 -13.40
C LEU A 660 -13.50 4.06 -12.55
N SER A 661 -13.37 5.37 -12.72
CA SER A 661 -14.30 6.34 -12.16
C SER A 661 -14.75 7.32 -13.25
N ILE A 662 -16.06 7.56 -13.33
CA ILE A 662 -16.72 8.42 -14.31
C ILE A 662 -17.52 9.47 -13.55
N HIS A 663 -17.54 10.70 -14.07
CA HIS A 663 -18.31 11.78 -13.44
C HIS A 663 -19.82 11.51 -13.53
N GLY A 664 -20.59 11.82 -12.47
CA GLY A 664 -22.04 11.55 -12.42
C GLY A 664 -22.83 12.25 -13.52
N VAL A 665 -22.42 13.45 -13.93
CA VAL A 665 -23.01 14.17 -15.09
C VAL A 665 -22.75 13.41 -16.39
N THR A 666 -21.57 12.80 -16.56
CA THR A 666 -21.26 11.98 -17.73
C THR A 666 -22.13 10.73 -17.78
N GLN A 667 -22.27 10.01 -16.66
CA GLN A 667 -23.20 8.88 -16.55
C GLN A 667 -24.65 9.28 -16.85
N THR A 668 -25.07 10.46 -16.37
CA THR A 668 -26.42 10.98 -16.61
C THR A 668 -26.64 11.33 -18.08
N ALA A 669 -25.69 12.02 -18.71
CA ALA A 669 -25.75 12.33 -20.14
C ALA A 669 -25.85 11.05 -20.98
N ILE A 670 -25.07 10.02 -20.64
CA ILE A 670 -25.15 8.71 -21.29
C ILE A 670 -26.54 8.07 -21.08
N GLY A 671 -27.07 8.10 -19.85
CA GLY A 671 -28.37 7.52 -19.51
C GLY A 671 -29.58 8.22 -20.14
N LEU A 672 -29.53 9.55 -20.31
CA LEU A 672 -30.62 10.33 -20.93
C LEU A 672 -30.70 10.14 -22.44
N ARG A 673 -29.58 9.82 -23.09
CA ARG A 673 -29.50 9.49 -24.52
C ARG A 673 -30.02 8.10 -24.85
N MET A 674 -30.32 7.28 -23.84
CA MET A 674 -30.90 5.96 -24.03
C MET A 674 -32.43 6.00 -23.93
N ASP A 675 -33.09 5.29 -24.84
CA ASP A 675 -34.49 4.93 -24.68
C ASP A 675 -34.66 3.85 -23.59
N GLU A 676 -35.90 3.56 -23.19
CA GLU A 676 -36.15 2.56 -22.13
C GLU A 676 -35.74 1.14 -22.54
N GLU A 677 -35.80 0.79 -23.83
CA GLU A 677 -35.39 -0.53 -24.32
C GLU A 677 -33.86 -0.71 -24.21
N GLN A 678 -33.10 0.32 -24.58
CA GLN A 678 -31.66 0.39 -24.43
C GLN A 678 -31.23 0.35 -22.96
N LYS A 679 -31.94 1.06 -22.06
CA LYS A 679 -31.68 1.00 -20.61
C LYS A 679 -31.90 -0.40 -20.06
N ILE A 680 -33.03 -1.04 -20.40
CA ILE A 680 -33.35 -2.42 -20.00
C ILE A 680 -32.28 -3.37 -20.54
N SER A 681 -31.87 -3.23 -21.80
CA SER A 681 -30.81 -4.03 -22.43
C SER A 681 -29.47 -3.90 -21.68
N CYS A 682 -29.06 -2.68 -21.33
CA CYS A 682 -27.84 -2.43 -20.57
C CYS A 682 -27.89 -3.02 -19.15
N ILE A 683 -29.02 -2.84 -18.44
CA ILE A 683 -29.20 -3.41 -17.10
C ILE A 683 -29.22 -4.93 -17.16
N LYS A 684 -29.88 -5.53 -18.17
CA LYS A 684 -29.87 -6.98 -18.39
C LYS A 684 -28.44 -7.49 -18.59
N MET A 685 -27.66 -6.84 -19.47
CA MET A 685 -26.26 -7.19 -19.71
C MET A 685 -25.41 -7.05 -18.43
N LEU A 686 -25.63 -6.00 -17.63
CA LEU A 686 -24.96 -5.85 -16.35
C LEU A 686 -25.32 -6.94 -15.35
N LEU A 687 -26.59 -7.35 -15.28
CA LEU A 687 -27.01 -8.45 -14.43
C LEU A 687 -26.30 -9.75 -14.85
N GLU A 688 -26.25 -10.04 -16.16
CA GLU A 688 -25.56 -11.20 -16.74
C GLU A 688 -24.04 -11.16 -16.44
N ILE A 689 -23.39 -10.00 -16.57
CA ILE A 689 -21.98 -9.82 -16.20
C ILE A 689 -21.79 -10.03 -14.69
N LEU A 690 -22.61 -9.38 -13.87
CA LEU A 690 -22.44 -9.43 -12.42
C LEU A 690 -22.64 -10.85 -11.87
N VAL A 691 -23.58 -11.65 -12.39
CA VAL A 691 -23.74 -13.04 -11.93
C VAL A 691 -22.51 -13.92 -12.25
N LYS A 692 -21.79 -13.64 -13.35
CA LYS A 692 -20.55 -14.37 -13.70
C LYS A 692 -19.38 -14.06 -12.77
N PHE A 693 -19.25 -12.80 -12.36
CA PHE A 693 -18.10 -12.30 -11.59
C PHE A 693 -18.34 -12.28 -10.07
N PHE A 694 -19.59 -12.18 -9.62
CA PHE A 694 -19.94 -12.02 -8.21
C PHE A 694 -20.15 -13.39 -7.55
N SER A 695 -19.06 -14.01 -7.08
CA SER A 695 -19.06 -15.39 -6.59
C SER A 695 -18.80 -15.53 -5.08
N LYS A 696 -19.20 -16.69 -4.52
CA LYS A 696 -19.02 -17.08 -3.10
C LYS A 696 -17.68 -17.78 -2.81
N ASP A 697 -16.56 -17.34 -3.39
CA ASP A 697 -15.25 -17.95 -3.08
C ASP A 697 -14.53 -17.21 -1.94
N ASN A 698 -14.38 -17.90 -0.80
CA ASN A 698 -13.66 -17.42 0.37
C ASN A 698 -12.38 -18.22 0.67
N ARG A 699 -11.91 -19.08 -0.24
CA ARG A 699 -10.71 -19.88 0.02
C ARG A 699 -9.44 -19.02 0.02
N TYR A 700 -9.45 -17.90 -0.73
CA TYR A 700 -8.30 -17.01 -0.92
C TYR A 700 -8.68 -15.53 -1.01
N PHE A 701 -7.74 -14.65 -0.62
CA PHE A 701 -7.96 -13.21 -0.39
C PHE A 701 -8.32 -12.40 -1.66
N VAL A 702 -7.73 -12.73 -2.81
CA VAL A 702 -7.88 -11.93 -4.04
C VAL A 702 -9.30 -12.00 -4.61
N ALA A 703 -9.84 -13.20 -4.81
CA ALA A 703 -11.19 -13.40 -5.34
C ALA A 703 -12.25 -12.80 -4.40
N HIS A 704 -12.07 -13.01 -3.09
CA HIS A 704 -12.93 -12.40 -2.09
C HIS A 704 -12.96 -10.86 -2.21
N ASN A 705 -11.80 -10.20 -2.20
CA ASN A 705 -11.71 -8.75 -2.29
C ASN A 705 -12.30 -8.18 -3.59
N PHE A 706 -12.14 -8.91 -4.70
CA PHE A 706 -12.76 -8.53 -5.95
C PHE A 706 -14.29 -8.54 -5.84
N SER A 707 -14.89 -9.61 -5.31
CA SER A 707 -16.33 -9.66 -5.02
C SER A 707 -16.74 -8.53 -4.05
N MET A 708 -15.96 -8.24 -3.02
CA MET A 708 -16.23 -7.12 -2.11
C MET A 708 -16.31 -5.78 -2.84
N SER A 709 -15.45 -5.56 -3.84
CA SER A 709 -15.46 -4.33 -4.64
C SER A 709 -16.66 -4.21 -5.59
N LEU A 710 -17.33 -5.33 -5.90
CA LEU A 710 -18.54 -5.32 -6.73
C LEU A 710 -19.82 -5.01 -5.96
N MET A 711 -19.82 -5.14 -4.62
CA MET A 711 -21.04 -4.95 -3.81
C MET A 711 -21.78 -3.63 -4.07
N PRO A 712 -21.12 -2.44 -4.10
CA PRO A 712 -21.83 -1.18 -4.34
C PRO A 712 -22.45 -1.08 -5.73
N HIS A 713 -21.86 -1.78 -6.71
CA HIS A 713 -22.34 -1.84 -8.08
C HIS A 713 -23.54 -2.79 -8.22
N VAL A 714 -23.50 -3.93 -7.54
CA VAL A 714 -24.63 -4.88 -7.46
C VAL A 714 -25.85 -4.19 -6.85
N GLU A 715 -25.68 -3.49 -5.72
CA GLU A 715 -26.75 -2.71 -5.10
C GLU A 715 -27.36 -1.71 -6.09
N ARG A 716 -26.51 -0.95 -6.78
CA ARG A 716 -26.94 0.07 -7.74
C ARG A 716 -27.73 -0.50 -8.91
N VAL A 717 -27.27 -1.61 -9.48
CA VAL A 717 -27.92 -2.26 -10.61
C VAL A 717 -29.28 -2.86 -10.19
N LEU A 718 -29.35 -3.49 -9.02
CA LEU A 718 -30.60 -4.03 -8.49
C LEU A 718 -31.63 -2.93 -8.18
N GLU A 719 -31.21 -1.81 -7.59
CA GLU A 719 -32.06 -0.63 -7.34
C GLU A 719 -32.69 -0.12 -8.65
N ARG A 720 -31.90 -0.05 -9.73
CA ARG A 720 -32.40 0.38 -11.05
C ARG A 720 -33.30 -0.67 -11.69
N ALA A 721 -32.95 -1.95 -11.60
CA ALA A 721 -33.72 -3.04 -12.16
C ALA A 721 -35.09 -3.20 -11.48
N ASP A 722 -35.20 -2.96 -10.16
CA ASP A 722 -36.45 -3.01 -9.42
C ASP A 722 -37.45 -1.93 -9.82
N GLY A 723 -36.97 -0.80 -10.36
CA GLY A 723 -37.80 0.28 -10.90
C GLY A 723 -38.29 0.03 -12.34
N MET A 724 -37.95 -1.10 -12.97
CA MET A 724 -38.20 -1.37 -14.38
C MET A 724 -38.93 -2.69 -14.60
N SER A 725 -39.65 -2.82 -15.73
CA SER A 725 -40.29 -4.06 -16.14
C SER A 725 -39.27 -5.02 -16.76
N MET A 726 -38.49 -5.69 -15.90
CA MET A 726 -37.50 -6.68 -16.33
C MET A 726 -38.14 -8.00 -16.76
N GLY A 727 -37.44 -8.76 -17.63
CA GLY A 727 -37.92 -10.04 -18.16
C GLY A 727 -38.03 -11.16 -17.10
N GLN A 728 -38.62 -12.30 -17.49
CA GLN A 728 -38.90 -13.43 -16.59
C GLN A 728 -37.69 -14.04 -15.87
N GLU A 729 -36.48 -13.82 -16.40
CA GLU A 729 -35.21 -14.32 -15.84
C GLU A 729 -34.64 -13.41 -14.73
N TYR A 730 -35.14 -12.16 -14.60
CA TYR A 730 -34.64 -11.20 -13.61
C TYR A 730 -34.76 -11.66 -12.16
N PRO A 731 -35.90 -12.20 -11.68
CA PRO A 731 -36.01 -12.69 -10.30
C PRO A 731 -34.94 -13.71 -9.94
N LEU A 732 -34.55 -14.55 -10.91
CA LEU A 732 -33.53 -15.58 -10.73
C LEU A 732 -32.12 -14.96 -10.64
N MET A 733 -31.76 -14.04 -11.55
CA MET A 733 -30.49 -13.31 -11.45
C MET A 733 -30.40 -12.49 -10.15
N LYS A 734 -31.50 -11.83 -9.75
CA LYS A 734 -31.60 -11.11 -8.48
C LYS A 734 -31.35 -12.05 -7.29
N CYS A 735 -31.95 -13.23 -7.30
CA CYS A 735 -31.72 -14.25 -6.27
C CYS A 735 -30.23 -14.67 -6.20
N MET A 736 -29.58 -14.93 -7.34
CA MET A 736 -28.15 -15.28 -7.39
C MET A 736 -27.28 -14.18 -6.77
N LEU A 737 -27.51 -12.92 -7.17
CA LEU A 737 -26.78 -11.77 -6.66
C LEU A 737 -27.02 -11.54 -5.17
N LEU A 738 -28.28 -11.56 -4.70
CA LEU A 738 -28.62 -11.40 -3.28
C LEU A 738 -28.04 -12.53 -2.42
N GLY A 739 -28.02 -13.76 -2.93
CA GLY A 739 -27.43 -14.91 -2.27
C GLY A 739 -25.93 -14.72 -2.00
N VAL A 740 -25.18 -14.18 -2.96
CA VAL A 740 -23.76 -13.83 -2.79
C VAL A 740 -23.60 -12.59 -1.93
N TYR A 741 -24.43 -11.56 -2.12
CA TYR A 741 -24.39 -10.30 -1.37
C TYR A 741 -24.56 -10.55 0.13
N GLY A 742 -25.58 -11.32 0.51
CA GLY A 742 -25.81 -11.73 1.89
C GLY A 742 -24.67 -12.58 2.44
N PHE A 743 -24.13 -13.52 1.65
CA PHE A 743 -22.94 -14.28 2.04
C PHE A 743 -21.75 -13.38 2.36
N LEU A 744 -21.43 -12.38 1.52
CA LEU A 744 -20.30 -11.47 1.76
C LEU A 744 -20.51 -10.63 3.03
N HIS A 745 -21.74 -10.21 3.34
CA HIS A 745 -22.03 -9.54 4.62
C HIS A 745 -21.76 -10.45 5.84
N THR A 746 -21.96 -11.77 5.75
CA THR A 746 -21.58 -12.68 6.85
C THR A 746 -20.07 -12.70 7.12
N GLN A 747 -19.26 -12.34 6.13
CA GLN A 747 -17.80 -12.30 6.22
C GLN A 747 -17.27 -10.92 6.66
N LYS A 748 -18.07 -9.87 6.55
CA LYS A 748 -17.76 -8.50 7.02
C LYS A 748 -18.09 -8.31 8.50
N GLU A 749 -17.74 -7.14 9.03
CA GLU A 749 -18.19 -6.66 10.35
C GLU A 749 -19.70 -6.34 10.34
N THR A 750 -20.25 -5.99 9.18
CA THR A 750 -21.69 -5.73 8.95
C THR A 750 -22.54 -7.01 8.88
N ARG A 751 -22.31 -8.00 9.74
CA ARG A 751 -23.00 -9.31 9.67
C ARG A 751 -24.50 -9.18 9.81
N VAL A 752 -24.97 -8.18 10.56
CA VAL A 752 -26.40 -7.91 10.77
C VAL A 752 -27.14 -7.66 9.45
N LEU A 753 -26.45 -7.15 8.42
CA LEU A 753 -27.02 -6.87 7.11
C LEU A 753 -27.15 -8.12 6.22
N SER A 754 -26.63 -9.29 6.62
CA SER A 754 -26.67 -10.48 5.77
C SER A 754 -28.05 -11.12 5.65
N GLU A 755 -28.87 -11.01 6.69
CA GLU A 755 -30.11 -11.79 6.80
C GLU A 755 -31.17 -11.40 5.78
N LYS A 756 -31.46 -10.09 5.65
CA LYS A 756 -32.51 -9.59 4.75
C LYS A 756 -32.27 -9.99 3.28
N PRO A 757 -31.08 -9.75 2.69
CA PRO A 757 -30.78 -10.22 1.33
C PRO A 757 -30.97 -11.74 1.14
N LEU A 758 -30.60 -12.55 2.13
CA LEU A 758 -30.75 -14.01 2.06
C LEU A 758 -32.21 -14.47 2.18
N GLN A 759 -33.01 -13.80 3.01
CA GLN A 759 -34.46 -14.03 3.08
C GLN A 759 -35.16 -13.64 1.78
N ASP A 760 -34.78 -12.49 1.20
CA ASP A 760 -35.30 -12.02 -0.08
C ASP A 760 -34.93 -13.00 -1.20
N ALA A 761 -33.69 -13.50 -1.24
CA ALA A 761 -33.27 -14.54 -2.17
C ALA A 761 -34.08 -15.84 -2.02
N LYS A 762 -34.23 -16.34 -0.78
CA LYS A 762 -35.04 -17.54 -0.48
C LYS A 762 -36.48 -17.38 -1.01
N LYS A 763 -37.10 -16.23 -0.72
CA LYS A 763 -38.48 -15.92 -1.13
C LYS A 763 -38.62 -15.86 -2.65
N LEU A 764 -37.71 -15.15 -3.32
CA LEU A 764 -37.72 -15.02 -4.79
C LEU A 764 -37.60 -16.38 -5.48
N LEU A 765 -36.75 -17.27 -4.98
CA LEU A 765 -36.54 -18.59 -5.57
C LEU A 765 -37.79 -19.48 -5.43
N LEU A 766 -38.42 -19.49 -4.25
CA LEU A 766 -39.68 -20.22 -4.03
C LEU A 766 -40.81 -19.68 -4.90
N GLN A 767 -40.93 -18.35 -5.00
CA GLN A 767 -41.90 -17.71 -5.90
C GLN A 767 -41.66 -18.08 -7.36
N PHE A 768 -40.40 -18.05 -7.81
CA PHE A 768 -40.04 -18.45 -9.17
C PHE A 768 -40.37 -19.92 -9.46
N ALA A 769 -40.18 -20.79 -8.47
CA ALA A 769 -40.51 -22.22 -8.56
C ALA A 769 -42.01 -22.53 -8.40
N GLY A 770 -42.85 -21.55 -8.05
CA GLY A 770 -44.27 -21.76 -7.77
C GLY A 770 -44.52 -22.59 -6.50
N VAL A 771 -43.60 -22.53 -5.53
CA VAL A 771 -43.67 -23.30 -4.28
C VAL A 771 -44.24 -22.44 -3.16
N ASN A 772 -45.29 -22.93 -2.51
CA ASN A 772 -45.78 -22.39 -1.25
C ASN A 772 -45.38 -23.33 -0.10
N LEU A 773 -44.47 -22.86 0.76
CA LEU A 773 -44.01 -23.65 1.91
C LEU A 773 -45.12 -23.97 2.91
N GLN A 774 -46.14 -23.12 3.04
CA GLN A 774 -47.25 -23.36 3.96
C GLN A 774 -48.07 -24.59 3.53
N ASP A 775 -48.25 -24.79 2.22
CA ASP A 775 -49.01 -25.92 1.68
C ASP A 775 -48.24 -27.24 1.86
N ILE A 776 -46.91 -27.22 1.71
CA ILE A 776 -46.04 -28.37 1.98
C ILE A 776 -46.08 -28.71 3.48
N GLN A 777 -46.04 -27.70 4.34
CA GLN A 777 -46.06 -27.89 5.79
C GLN A 777 -47.42 -28.37 6.30
N ALA A 778 -48.53 -27.89 5.72
CA ALA A 778 -49.89 -28.29 6.07
C ALA A 778 -50.17 -29.76 5.69
N LYS A 779 -49.77 -30.19 4.49
CA LYS A 779 -49.91 -31.59 4.05
C LYS A 779 -49.22 -32.57 4.99
N HIS A 780 -48.06 -32.21 5.53
CA HIS A 780 -47.34 -33.06 6.48
C HIS A 780 -47.92 -33.05 7.90
N LEU A 781 -48.61 -31.98 8.31
CA LEU A 781 -49.32 -31.96 9.60
C LEU A 781 -50.54 -32.89 9.60
N GLU A 782 -51.17 -33.09 8.45
CA GLU A 782 -52.25 -34.08 8.26
C GLU A 782 -51.70 -35.52 8.28
N ASP A 783 -50.59 -35.80 7.58
CA ASP A 783 -49.99 -37.15 7.53
C ASP A 783 -49.38 -37.61 8.88
N VAL A 784 -48.83 -36.69 9.69
CA VAL A 784 -48.20 -37.03 10.99
C VAL A 784 -49.24 -37.38 12.06
N GLN A 785 -50.49 -36.93 11.93
CA GLN A 785 -51.57 -37.27 12.85
C GLN A 785 -52.10 -38.71 12.67
N GLU A 786 -51.87 -39.35 11.51
CA GLU A 786 -52.36 -40.71 11.25
C GLU A 786 -51.34 -41.83 11.58
N GLU A 787 -50.02 -41.57 11.62
CA GLU A 787 -49.00 -42.64 11.66
C GLU A 787 -47.96 -42.62 12.81
N ASN A 788 -48.06 -41.74 13.83
CA ASN A 788 -47.16 -41.77 15.01
C ASN A 788 -45.65 -41.75 14.64
N ARG A 789 -45.27 -40.94 13.64
CA ARG A 789 -43.92 -40.83 13.09
C ARG A 789 -43.05 -39.77 13.80
N ASP A 790 -41.73 -39.99 13.83
CA ASP A 790 -40.73 -39.18 14.56
C ASP A 790 -40.55 -37.75 14.00
N SER A 791 -40.18 -36.79 14.86
CA SER A 791 -39.98 -35.37 14.50
C SER A 791 -38.89 -35.10 13.44
N GLU A 792 -37.98 -36.04 13.19
CA GLU A 792 -36.94 -35.93 12.14
C GLU A 792 -37.44 -36.24 10.72
N GLU A 793 -38.61 -36.87 10.54
CA GLU A 793 -39.15 -37.18 9.19
C GLU A 793 -39.67 -35.94 8.45
N SER A 794 -40.07 -34.89 9.17
CA SER A 794 -40.70 -33.69 8.59
C SER A 794 -39.76 -32.87 7.67
N PRO A 795 -38.52 -32.49 8.06
CA PRO A 795 -37.61 -31.77 7.14
C PRO A 795 -37.18 -32.59 5.92
N ARG A 796 -37.16 -33.92 6.04
CA ARG A 796 -36.78 -34.83 4.96
C ARG A 796 -37.89 -34.93 3.91
N ALA A 797 -39.15 -35.01 4.34
CA ALA A 797 -40.30 -35.00 3.46
C ALA A 797 -40.43 -33.64 2.73
N GLU A 798 -40.23 -32.54 3.45
CA GLU A 798 -40.17 -31.19 2.86
C GLU A 798 -39.08 -31.10 1.78
N ALA A 799 -37.88 -31.63 2.04
CA ALA A 799 -36.79 -31.64 1.08
C ALA A 799 -37.13 -32.43 -0.21
N ARG A 800 -37.84 -33.56 -0.10
CA ARG A 800 -38.27 -34.36 -1.25
C ARG A 800 -39.24 -33.60 -2.16
N GLU A 801 -40.24 -32.95 -1.57
CA GLU A 801 -41.21 -32.14 -2.34
C GLU A 801 -40.55 -30.90 -2.95
N LEU A 802 -39.66 -30.24 -2.21
CA LEU A 802 -38.84 -29.15 -2.74
C LEU A 802 -37.96 -29.60 -3.90
N TYR A 803 -37.32 -30.77 -3.80
CA TYR A 803 -36.50 -31.32 -4.89
C TYR A 803 -37.31 -31.46 -6.16
N LYS A 804 -38.49 -32.11 -6.10
CA LYS A 804 -39.37 -32.32 -7.25
C LYS A 804 -39.76 -31.00 -7.90
N ALA A 805 -40.21 -30.02 -7.11
CA ALA A 805 -40.66 -28.73 -7.62
C ALA A 805 -39.51 -27.91 -8.24
N LEU A 806 -38.39 -27.81 -7.53
CA LEU A 806 -37.21 -27.06 -7.98
C LEU A 806 -36.57 -27.70 -9.21
N SER A 807 -36.39 -29.02 -9.22
CA SER A 807 -35.85 -29.78 -10.36
C SER A 807 -36.73 -29.62 -11.61
N THR A 808 -38.06 -29.76 -11.47
CA THR A 808 -39.00 -29.58 -12.58
C THR A 808 -38.89 -28.17 -13.16
N LYS A 809 -38.86 -27.15 -12.30
CA LYS A 809 -38.69 -25.77 -12.76
C LYS A 809 -37.31 -25.56 -13.39
N SER A 810 -36.25 -26.16 -12.84
CA SER A 810 -34.88 -26.06 -13.34
C SER A 810 -34.76 -26.61 -14.76
N ARG A 811 -35.38 -27.76 -15.04
CA ARG A 811 -35.44 -28.34 -16.40
C ARG A 811 -36.19 -27.47 -17.41
N SER A 812 -37.12 -26.61 -16.96
CA SER A 812 -37.85 -25.67 -17.81
C SER A 812 -37.08 -24.41 -18.18
N LEU A 813 -35.89 -24.19 -17.60
CA LEU A 813 -35.03 -23.05 -17.93
C LEU A 813 -34.54 -23.16 -19.38
N LYS A 814 -34.38 -22.00 -20.02
CA LYS A 814 -33.85 -21.92 -21.39
C LYS A 814 -32.36 -22.24 -21.39
N ASP A 815 -31.89 -22.95 -22.42
CA ASP A 815 -30.49 -23.41 -22.48
C ASP A 815 -29.49 -22.26 -22.50
N HIS A 816 -29.79 -21.18 -23.24
CA HIS A 816 -28.92 -20.00 -23.27
C HIS A 816 -28.76 -19.33 -21.91
N PHE A 817 -29.80 -19.33 -21.06
CA PHE A 817 -29.69 -18.78 -19.72
C PHE A 817 -28.66 -19.56 -18.89
N LEU A 818 -28.73 -20.90 -18.92
CA LEU A 818 -27.79 -21.76 -18.20
C LEU A 818 -26.36 -21.59 -18.74
N GLN A 819 -26.23 -21.52 -20.06
CA GLN A 819 -24.95 -21.30 -20.74
C GLN A 819 -24.32 -19.97 -20.32
N ASP A 820 -25.09 -18.88 -20.38
CA ASP A 820 -24.55 -17.54 -20.18
C ASP A 820 -24.34 -17.20 -18.70
N THR A 821 -25.12 -17.77 -17.78
CA THR A 821 -25.07 -17.38 -16.36
C THR A 821 -24.40 -18.40 -15.45
N VAL A 822 -24.49 -19.70 -15.74
CA VAL A 822 -23.98 -20.77 -14.85
C VAL A 822 -22.72 -21.37 -15.44
N ILE A 823 -22.76 -21.84 -16.69
CA ILE A 823 -21.58 -22.37 -17.37
C ILE A 823 -20.54 -21.25 -17.56
N GLY A 824 -21.00 -20.06 -17.97
CA GLY A 824 -20.15 -18.89 -18.18
C GLY A 824 -19.55 -18.26 -16.92
N MET A 825 -19.74 -18.84 -15.73
CA MET A 825 -19.10 -18.34 -14.51
C MET A 825 -17.57 -18.39 -14.61
N ILE A 826 -16.92 -17.37 -14.05
CA ILE A 826 -15.45 -17.28 -14.10
C ILE A 826 -14.83 -18.35 -13.21
N ILE A 827 -13.92 -19.16 -13.78
CA ILE A 827 -13.11 -20.10 -13.01
C ILE A 827 -11.98 -19.34 -12.32
N THR A 828 -11.97 -19.43 -10.99
CA THR A 828 -10.87 -18.92 -10.17
C THR A 828 -9.62 -19.79 -10.31
N GLU A 829 -8.43 -19.21 -10.07
CA GLU A 829 -7.17 -19.97 -9.99
C GLU A 829 -7.25 -21.18 -9.07
N GLN A 830 -8.14 -21.14 -8.08
CA GLN A 830 -8.19 -22.13 -7.03
C GLN A 830 -9.18 -23.24 -7.34
N GLN A 831 -10.22 -22.95 -8.13
CA GLN A 831 -10.94 -24.00 -8.85
C GLN A 831 -10.01 -24.72 -9.83
N PHE A 832 -9.21 -23.98 -10.60
CA PHE A 832 -8.29 -24.58 -11.55
C PHE A 832 -7.26 -25.50 -10.89
N LYS A 833 -6.63 -25.08 -9.78
CA LYS A 833 -5.72 -25.94 -9.00
C LYS A 833 -6.35 -27.25 -8.55
N ALA A 834 -7.66 -27.30 -8.30
CA ALA A 834 -8.34 -28.51 -7.84
C ALA A 834 -8.52 -29.56 -8.96
N ILE A 835 -8.49 -29.13 -10.23
CA ILE A 835 -8.75 -29.98 -11.39
C ILE A 835 -7.55 -30.13 -12.33
N GLN A 836 -6.51 -29.29 -12.20
CA GLN A 836 -5.40 -29.19 -13.16
C GLN A 836 -4.64 -30.51 -13.40
N ASP A 837 -4.52 -31.36 -12.38
CA ASP A 837 -3.77 -32.61 -12.47
C ASP A 837 -4.56 -33.72 -13.20
N LYS A 838 -5.86 -33.50 -13.39
CA LYS A 838 -6.75 -34.37 -14.16
C LYS A 838 -6.93 -33.89 -15.62
N LEU A 839 -6.36 -32.73 -15.98
CA LEU A 839 -6.42 -32.20 -17.35
C LEU A 839 -5.27 -32.72 -18.20
N THR A 840 -5.50 -32.88 -19.51
CA THR A 840 -4.41 -33.13 -20.46
C THR A 840 -3.48 -31.91 -20.52
N PRO A 841 -2.20 -32.05 -20.91
CA PRO A 841 -1.28 -30.90 -21.00
C PRO A 841 -1.80 -29.75 -21.89
N LYS A 842 -2.52 -30.09 -22.95
CA LYS A 842 -3.16 -29.13 -23.86
C LYS A 842 -4.30 -28.40 -23.16
N ASP A 843 -5.26 -29.13 -22.59
CA ASP A 843 -6.43 -28.55 -21.92
C ASP A 843 -6.03 -27.76 -20.68
N ARG A 844 -4.97 -28.19 -19.98
CA ARG A 844 -4.37 -27.47 -18.85
C ARG A 844 -3.86 -26.10 -19.28
N THR A 845 -3.14 -26.02 -20.39
CA THR A 845 -2.60 -24.75 -20.90
C THR A 845 -3.72 -23.81 -21.35
N GLU A 846 -4.74 -24.34 -22.03
CA GLU A 846 -5.93 -23.59 -22.45
C GLU A 846 -6.71 -23.05 -21.24
N MET A 847 -6.97 -23.90 -20.24
CA MET A 847 -7.63 -23.50 -19.00
C MET A 847 -6.82 -22.52 -18.17
N GLU A 848 -5.50 -22.70 -18.07
CA GLU A 848 -4.63 -21.76 -17.35
C GLU A 848 -4.67 -20.37 -17.98
N SER A 849 -4.75 -20.29 -19.32
CA SER A 849 -4.96 -19.02 -20.02
C SER A 849 -6.28 -18.38 -19.62
N VAL A 850 -7.40 -19.12 -19.71
CA VAL A 850 -8.75 -18.62 -19.37
C VAL A 850 -8.83 -18.11 -17.93
N VAL A 851 -8.19 -18.81 -17.00
CA VAL A 851 -8.14 -18.46 -15.58
C VAL A 851 -7.30 -17.20 -15.35
N LYS A 852 -6.11 -17.10 -15.97
CA LYS A 852 -5.24 -15.91 -15.86
C LYS A 852 -5.89 -14.67 -16.47
N THR A 853 -6.64 -14.86 -17.55
CA THR A 853 -7.36 -13.77 -18.20
C THR A 853 -8.71 -13.50 -17.54
N TYR A 854 -9.23 -14.33 -16.62
CA TYR A 854 -10.59 -14.21 -16.06
C TYR A 854 -11.68 -14.25 -17.13
N ASP A 855 -11.53 -15.09 -18.14
CA ASP A 855 -12.55 -15.28 -19.18
C ASP A 855 -13.58 -16.34 -18.73
N SER A 856 -14.83 -16.20 -19.20
CA SER A 856 -15.88 -17.21 -19.03
C SER A 856 -15.57 -18.51 -19.76
N LEU A 857 -16.01 -19.64 -19.21
CA LEU A 857 -16.00 -20.90 -19.93
C LEU A 857 -16.98 -20.85 -21.11
N THR A 858 -16.58 -21.45 -22.22
CA THR A 858 -17.49 -21.75 -23.33
C THR A 858 -18.20 -23.08 -23.09
N LEU A 859 -19.33 -23.30 -23.78
CA LEU A 859 -20.03 -24.59 -23.73
C LEU A 859 -19.14 -25.75 -24.19
N GLU A 860 -18.32 -25.56 -25.21
CA GLU A 860 -17.38 -26.57 -25.70
C GLU A 860 -16.33 -26.93 -24.63
N MET A 861 -15.77 -25.91 -23.94
CA MET A 861 -14.85 -26.15 -22.85
C MET A 861 -15.52 -26.88 -21.69
N TYR A 862 -16.74 -26.49 -21.33
CA TYR A 862 -17.51 -27.16 -20.28
C TYR A 862 -17.79 -28.62 -20.66
N GLN A 863 -18.15 -28.90 -21.91
CA GLN A 863 -18.38 -30.26 -22.38
C GLN A 863 -17.10 -31.09 -22.29
N LYS A 864 -15.93 -30.55 -22.67
CA LYS A 864 -14.64 -31.21 -22.48
C LYS A 864 -14.37 -31.52 -21.00
N LEU A 865 -14.71 -30.61 -20.08
CA LEU A 865 -14.60 -30.87 -18.64
C LEU A 865 -15.56 -31.99 -18.21
N ALA A 866 -16.79 -32.01 -18.73
CA ALA A 866 -17.77 -33.04 -18.42
C ALA A 866 -17.34 -34.43 -18.92
N ASP A 867 -16.81 -34.52 -20.14
CA ASP A 867 -16.29 -35.76 -20.74
C ASP A 867 -15.14 -36.35 -19.92
N ASN A 868 -14.35 -35.49 -19.26
CA ASN A 868 -13.26 -35.87 -18.35
C ASN A 868 -13.69 -36.06 -16.89
N LYS A 869 -15.00 -36.04 -16.58
CA LYS A 869 -15.55 -36.12 -15.21
C LYS A 869 -15.05 -35.01 -14.27
N LEU A 870 -14.79 -33.83 -14.84
CA LEU A 870 -14.43 -32.60 -14.12
C LEU A 870 -15.60 -31.62 -14.06
N ALA A 871 -16.70 -31.93 -14.74
CA ALA A 871 -17.97 -31.24 -14.65
C ALA A 871 -19.12 -32.26 -14.76
N MET A 872 -20.31 -31.86 -14.32
CA MET A 872 -21.53 -32.62 -14.54
C MET A 872 -21.95 -32.49 -16.00
N PRO A 873 -22.57 -33.54 -16.60
CA PRO A 873 -23.26 -33.41 -17.87
C PRO A 873 -24.26 -32.25 -17.83
N VAL A 874 -24.43 -31.54 -18.95
CA VAL A 874 -25.29 -30.34 -19.03
C VAL A 874 -26.73 -30.64 -18.60
N GLU A 875 -27.28 -31.79 -18.99
CA GLU A 875 -28.63 -32.23 -18.57
C GLU A 875 -28.73 -32.41 -17.05
N THR A 876 -27.70 -32.98 -16.43
CA THR A 876 -27.62 -33.13 -14.97
C THR A 876 -27.49 -31.78 -14.29
N LEU A 877 -26.64 -30.88 -14.81
CA LEU A 877 -26.53 -29.50 -14.30
C LEU A 877 -27.89 -28.78 -14.37
N LYS A 878 -28.60 -28.93 -15.49
CA LYS A 878 -29.90 -28.30 -15.70
C LYS A 878 -30.95 -28.81 -14.71
N GLU A 879 -30.90 -30.08 -14.34
CA GLU A 879 -31.74 -30.65 -13.28
C GLU A 879 -31.42 -30.10 -11.89
N VAL A 880 -30.14 -29.97 -11.55
CA VAL A 880 -29.71 -29.66 -10.17
C VAL A 880 -29.54 -28.17 -9.87
N PHE A 881 -29.51 -27.30 -10.88
CA PHE A 881 -29.17 -25.88 -10.70
C PHE A 881 -30.07 -25.15 -9.69
N LEU A 882 -31.40 -25.16 -9.85
CA LEU A 882 -32.30 -24.50 -8.87
C LEU A 882 -32.29 -25.18 -7.49
N PRO A 883 -32.32 -26.52 -7.37
CA PRO A 883 -32.09 -27.19 -6.09
C PRO A 883 -30.81 -26.71 -5.40
N GLU A 884 -29.67 -26.70 -6.10
CA GLU A 884 -28.39 -26.28 -5.56
C GLU A 884 -28.36 -24.78 -5.18
N LEU A 885 -28.94 -23.91 -5.99
CA LEU A 885 -29.05 -22.48 -5.67
C LEU A 885 -29.89 -22.24 -4.40
N TYR A 886 -30.98 -22.99 -4.24
CA TYR A 886 -31.80 -22.94 -3.03
C TYR A 886 -31.02 -23.42 -1.82
N ILE A 887 -30.40 -24.62 -1.90
CA ILE A 887 -29.53 -25.19 -0.86
C ILE A 887 -28.47 -24.18 -0.43
N SER A 888 -27.74 -23.59 -1.39
CA SER A 888 -26.70 -22.60 -1.15
C SER A 888 -27.22 -21.37 -0.40
N THR A 889 -28.45 -20.95 -0.68
CA THR A 889 -29.10 -19.80 -0.04
C THR A 889 -29.54 -20.12 1.39
N ILE A 890 -30.31 -21.20 1.59
CA ILE A 890 -30.82 -21.57 2.91
C ILE A 890 -29.73 -22.07 3.86
N TYR A 891 -28.68 -22.71 3.33
CA TYR A 891 -27.48 -23.04 4.10
C TYR A 891 -26.80 -21.77 4.64
N THR A 892 -26.64 -20.75 3.79
CA THR A 892 -26.01 -19.49 4.19
C THR A 892 -26.87 -18.75 5.21
N LEU A 893 -28.20 -18.70 4.97
CA LEU A 893 -29.17 -18.11 5.88
C LEU A 893 -29.17 -18.82 7.24
N GLY A 894 -29.24 -20.14 7.25
CA GLY A 894 -29.22 -20.97 8.45
C GLY A 894 -27.96 -20.74 9.30
N ARG A 895 -26.80 -20.51 8.67
CA ARG A 895 -25.54 -20.24 9.39
C ARG A 895 -25.47 -18.90 10.08
N THR A 896 -26.38 -17.96 9.81
CA THR A 896 -26.41 -16.66 10.49
C THR A 896 -26.54 -16.80 12.02
N ILE A 897 -27.15 -17.89 12.51
CA ILE A 897 -27.22 -18.20 13.95
C ILE A 897 -25.86 -18.37 14.61
N PHE A 898 -24.81 -18.71 13.86
CA PHE A 898 -23.46 -18.86 14.40
C PHE A 898 -22.68 -17.55 14.47
N TYR A 899 -23.23 -16.47 13.91
CA TYR A 899 -22.52 -15.21 13.73
C TYR A 899 -23.19 -14.03 14.42
N LEU A 900 -24.52 -14.07 14.57
CA LEU A 900 -25.31 -12.98 15.10
C LEU A 900 -25.65 -13.22 16.57
N SER A 901 -25.27 -12.28 17.43
CA SER A 901 -25.50 -12.33 18.88
C SER A 901 -26.98 -12.42 19.27
N ARG A 902 -27.90 -11.99 18.39
CA ARG A 902 -29.36 -12.10 18.61
C ARG A 902 -29.92 -13.53 18.60
N TYR A 903 -29.09 -14.52 18.29
CA TYR A 903 -29.45 -15.95 18.24
C TYR A 903 -28.58 -16.81 19.18
N PRO A 904 -28.63 -16.58 20.51
CA PRO A 904 -27.80 -17.33 21.45
C PRO A 904 -28.17 -18.84 21.50
N PRO A 905 -27.24 -19.73 21.87
CA PRO A 905 -27.53 -21.14 22.07
C PRO A 905 -28.70 -21.41 23.01
N GLY A 906 -29.57 -22.38 22.64
CA GLY A 906 -30.81 -22.69 23.37
C GLY A 906 -32.00 -21.78 23.09
N SER A 907 -31.88 -20.74 22.25
CA SER A 907 -33.01 -19.85 21.91
C SER A 907 -33.97 -20.43 20.87
N ASP A 908 -35.28 -20.35 21.13
CA ASP A 908 -36.35 -20.72 20.18
C ASP A 908 -36.27 -19.96 18.84
N ARG A 909 -35.68 -18.75 18.85
CA ARG A 909 -35.47 -17.94 17.64
C ARG A 909 -34.56 -18.61 16.62
N ARG A 910 -33.80 -19.64 17.02
CA ARG A 910 -32.92 -20.42 16.13
C ARG A 910 -33.67 -21.49 15.33
N ALA A 911 -34.86 -21.91 15.77
CA ALA A 911 -35.56 -23.06 15.20
C ALA A 911 -35.77 -22.95 13.67
N PRO A 912 -36.20 -21.79 13.09
CA PRO A 912 -36.36 -21.67 11.64
C PRO A 912 -35.05 -21.84 10.86
N PHE A 913 -33.94 -21.34 11.42
CA PHE A 913 -32.62 -21.42 10.81
C PHE A 913 -31.97 -22.80 10.92
N ILE A 914 -32.21 -23.50 12.04
CA ILE A 914 -31.80 -24.90 12.22
C ILE A 914 -32.56 -25.77 11.21
N ARG A 915 -33.87 -25.54 11.05
CA ARG A 915 -34.67 -26.21 10.02
C ARG A 915 -34.12 -25.94 8.62
N ASP A 916 -33.74 -24.71 8.31
CA ASP A 916 -33.10 -24.39 7.02
C ASP A 916 -31.79 -25.18 6.80
N LEU A 917 -30.97 -25.41 7.85
CA LEU A 917 -29.78 -26.27 7.75
C LEU A 917 -30.13 -27.75 7.53
N GLN A 918 -31.19 -28.26 8.17
CA GLN A 918 -31.67 -29.63 7.99
C GLN A 918 -32.22 -29.85 6.58
N VAL A 919 -33.11 -28.98 6.11
CA VAL A 919 -33.67 -29.02 4.76
C VAL A 919 -32.55 -28.90 3.72
N ALA A 920 -31.56 -28.02 3.92
CA ALA A 920 -30.40 -27.93 3.03
C ALA A 920 -29.66 -29.26 2.92
N TYR A 921 -29.45 -29.96 4.04
CA TYR A 921 -28.77 -31.25 4.06
C TYR A 921 -29.58 -32.36 3.38
N TYR A 922 -30.86 -32.52 3.71
CA TYR A 922 -31.70 -33.55 3.09
C TYR A 922 -31.95 -33.29 1.61
N LEU A 923 -32.06 -32.03 1.19
CA LEU A 923 -32.19 -31.68 -0.22
C LEU A 923 -30.93 -32.05 -1.01
N CYS A 924 -29.73 -31.96 -0.40
CA CYS A 924 -28.52 -32.53 -0.97
C CYS A 924 -28.57 -34.06 -1.12
N GLU A 925 -29.16 -34.78 -0.16
CA GLU A 925 -29.34 -36.24 -0.26
C GLU A 925 -30.27 -36.61 -1.42
N GLU A 926 -31.38 -35.89 -1.60
CA GLU A 926 -32.31 -36.08 -2.72
C GLU A 926 -31.63 -35.82 -4.07
N VAL A 927 -30.81 -34.77 -4.19
CA VAL A 927 -29.98 -34.53 -5.40
C VAL A 927 -29.04 -35.70 -5.66
N THR A 928 -28.37 -36.20 -4.61
CA THR A 928 -27.40 -37.30 -4.73
C THR A 928 -28.09 -38.59 -5.15
N GLN A 929 -29.28 -38.89 -4.62
CA GLN A 929 -30.08 -40.06 -4.98
C GLN A 929 -30.57 -39.99 -6.43
N ALA A 930 -31.00 -38.81 -6.88
CA ALA A 930 -31.55 -38.63 -8.23
C ALA A 930 -30.47 -38.63 -9.32
N THR A 931 -29.28 -38.09 -9.04
CA THR A 931 -28.26 -37.82 -10.06
C THR A 931 -26.97 -38.65 -9.92
N GLY A 932 -26.76 -39.30 -8.77
CA GLY A 932 -25.49 -39.94 -8.43
C GLY A 932 -24.35 -38.95 -8.14
N CYS A 933 -24.56 -37.64 -8.29
CA CYS A 933 -23.57 -36.60 -8.06
C CYS A 933 -23.73 -36.01 -6.66
N THR A 934 -22.61 -35.83 -5.94
CA THR A 934 -22.64 -35.23 -4.61
C THR A 934 -22.32 -33.73 -4.68
N LEU A 935 -23.18 -32.88 -4.14
CA LEU A 935 -22.95 -31.43 -4.09
C LEU A 935 -21.97 -31.05 -2.97
N LEU A 936 -21.17 -30.01 -3.18
CA LEU A 936 -20.30 -29.44 -2.15
C LEU A 936 -21.10 -29.06 -0.89
N HIS A 937 -22.34 -28.61 -1.05
CA HIS A 937 -23.21 -28.28 0.05
C HIS A 937 -23.60 -29.48 0.91
N THR A 938 -23.51 -30.72 0.42
CA THR A 938 -23.66 -31.93 1.26
C THR A 938 -22.62 -31.90 2.38
N PHE A 939 -21.37 -31.64 2.00
CA PHE A 939 -20.28 -31.48 2.95
C PHE A 939 -20.48 -30.23 3.81
N LEU A 940 -20.81 -29.08 3.22
CA LEU A 940 -20.92 -27.82 3.97
C LEU A 940 -22.08 -27.82 4.98
N SER A 941 -23.27 -28.28 4.59
CA SER A 941 -24.45 -28.35 5.45
C SER A 941 -24.27 -29.35 6.57
N LYS A 942 -23.60 -30.49 6.30
CA LYS A 942 -23.31 -31.50 7.32
C LYS A 942 -22.16 -31.08 8.25
N ALA A 943 -20.98 -30.80 7.71
CA ALA A 943 -19.78 -30.48 8.48
C ALA A 943 -19.82 -29.10 9.16
N GLU A 944 -20.32 -28.07 8.46
CA GLU A 944 -20.27 -26.68 8.92
C GLU A 944 -21.63 -26.10 9.32
N GLY A 945 -22.69 -26.89 9.18
CA GLY A 945 -24.04 -26.63 9.70
C GLY A 945 -24.39 -27.57 10.85
N LEU A 946 -24.90 -28.76 10.54
CA LEU A 946 -25.50 -29.69 11.51
C LEU A 946 -24.50 -30.22 12.55
N ASN A 947 -23.32 -30.70 12.13
CA ASN A 947 -22.31 -31.19 13.08
C ASN A 947 -21.69 -30.05 13.92
N LYS A 948 -21.80 -28.80 13.45
CA LYS A 948 -21.39 -27.66 14.28
C LYS A 948 -22.37 -27.43 15.44
N LEU A 949 -23.66 -27.73 15.26
CA LEU A 949 -24.65 -27.72 16.36
C LEU A 949 -24.34 -28.81 17.39
N LEU A 950 -23.82 -29.98 16.97
CA LEU A 950 -23.42 -31.05 17.90
C LEU A 950 -22.28 -30.61 18.83
N LEU A 951 -21.36 -29.77 18.34
CA LEU A 951 -20.26 -29.22 19.14
C LEU A 951 -20.70 -28.16 20.17
N GLU A 952 -21.93 -27.66 20.12
CA GLU A 952 -22.45 -26.72 21.12
C GLU A 952 -22.84 -27.46 22.40
N VAL A 953 -22.26 -27.03 23.53
CA VAL A 953 -22.56 -27.56 24.88
C VAL A 953 -23.64 -26.70 25.57
N GLN A 954 -23.62 -25.40 25.33
CA GLN A 954 -24.56 -24.45 25.95
C GLN A 954 -25.99 -24.67 25.46
N GLY A 955 -26.94 -24.72 26.40
CA GLY A 955 -28.37 -24.91 26.10
C GLY A 955 -28.80 -26.37 25.87
N LYS A 956 -27.91 -27.35 26.09
CA LYS A 956 -28.23 -28.79 26.02
C LYS A 956 -28.30 -29.44 27.41
N ALA A 957 -29.08 -30.50 27.51
CA ALA A 957 -29.09 -31.39 28.68
C ALA A 957 -27.74 -32.11 28.81
N LYS A 958 -27.25 -32.31 30.04
CA LYS A 958 -25.91 -32.87 30.29
C LYS A 958 -25.74 -34.27 29.71
N GLU A 959 -26.81 -35.05 29.72
CA GLU A 959 -26.88 -36.42 29.23
C GLU A 959 -26.72 -36.49 27.70
N GLN A 960 -27.05 -35.41 26.99
CA GLN A 960 -26.97 -35.31 25.52
C GLN A 960 -25.60 -34.82 25.03
N VAL A 961 -24.83 -34.10 25.86
CA VAL A 961 -23.56 -33.48 25.46
C VAL A 961 -22.54 -34.52 24.96
N MET A 962 -22.28 -35.58 25.73
CA MET A 962 -21.26 -36.55 25.36
C MET A 962 -21.61 -37.38 24.11
N PRO A 963 -22.85 -37.90 23.96
CA PRO A 963 -23.28 -38.56 22.72
C PRO A 963 -23.13 -37.67 21.48
N ASP A 964 -23.53 -36.39 21.56
CA ASP A 964 -23.41 -35.43 20.45
C ASP A 964 -21.95 -35.18 20.07
N LEU A 965 -21.06 -35.02 21.05
CA LEU A 965 -19.63 -34.86 20.81
C LEU A 965 -19.02 -36.12 20.17
N GLN A 966 -19.40 -37.32 20.61
CA GLN A 966 -18.92 -38.57 20.01
C GLN A 966 -19.37 -38.68 18.55
N LYS A 967 -20.64 -38.37 18.26
CA LYS A 967 -21.17 -38.33 16.89
C LYS A 967 -20.43 -37.32 16.02
N ALA A 968 -20.05 -36.16 16.57
CA ALA A 968 -19.22 -35.19 15.87
C ALA A 968 -17.78 -35.72 15.62
N GLU A 969 -17.14 -36.35 16.62
CA GLU A 969 -15.82 -36.97 16.48
C GLU A 969 -15.79 -37.99 15.32
N ASP A 970 -16.72 -38.94 15.34
CA ASP A 970 -16.80 -40.02 14.36
C ASP A 970 -16.98 -39.47 12.94
N TYR A 971 -17.80 -38.42 12.80
CA TYR A 971 -18.00 -37.75 11.53
C TYR A 971 -16.72 -37.08 11.01
N TYR A 972 -16.06 -36.23 11.81
CA TYR A 972 -14.87 -35.52 11.34
C TYR A 972 -13.70 -36.49 11.05
N LYS A 973 -13.60 -37.62 11.75
CA LYS A 973 -12.63 -38.68 11.44
C LYS A 973 -12.94 -39.38 10.12
N THR A 974 -14.19 -39.77 9.90
CA THR A 974 -14.62 -40.37 8.63
C THR A 974 -14.30 -39.43 7.46
N MET A 975 -14.51 -38.13 7.67
CA MET A 975 -14.26 -37.09 6.68
C MET A 975 -12.78 -36.87 6.33
N LEU A 976 -11.84 -37.25 7.20
CA LEU A 976 -10.40 -37.20 6.88
C LEU A 976 -9.99 -38.27 5.85
N GLY A 977 -10.77 -39.35 5.72
CA GLY A 977 -10.57 -40.41 4.73
C GLY A 977 -11.57 -40.37 3.57
N ASP A 978 -12.34 -39.30 3.47
CA ASP A 978 -13.35 -39.11 2.43
C ASP A 978 -12.70 -39.09 1.03
N THR A 979 -13.26 -39.80 0.07
CA THR A 979 -12.79 -39.81 -1.33
C THR A 979 -13.86 -39.33 -2.30
N THR A 980 -14.98 -38.83 -1.78
CA THR A 980 -16.11 -38.37 -2.59
C THR A 980 -15.73 -37.16 -3.45
N GLU A 981 -16.26 -37.16 -4.67
CA GLU A 981 -16.19 -36.05 -5.61
C GLU A 981 -17.36 -35.11 -5.35
N TYR A 982 -17.03 -33.86 -5.02
CA TYR A 982 -17.99 -32.82 -4.70
C TYR A 982 -18.03 -31.77 -5.81
N TYR A 983 -19.22 -31.51 -6.30
CA TYR A 983 -19.49 -30.55 -7.36
C TYR A 983 -20.14 -29.28 -6.81
N GLU A 984 -19.82 -28.13 -7.40
CA GLU A 984 -20.47 -26.86 -7.12
C GLU A 984 -20.87 -26.21 -8.44
N PHE A 985 -22.17 -25.98 -8.63
CA PHE A 985 -22.78 -25.45 -9.86
C PHE A 985 -22.25 -26.16 -11.12
N GLY A 986 -22.22 -27.48 -11.08
CA GLY A 986 -21.79 -28.34 -12.18
C GLY A 986 -20.29 -28.59 -12.27
N LEU A 987 -19.42 -27.79 -11.65
CA LEU A 987 -17.97 -28.01 -11.73
C LEU A 987 -17.46 -28.83 -10.55
N LEU A 988 -16.52 -29.75 -10.82
CA LEU A 988 -15.83 -30.49 -9.78
C LEU A 988 -15.02 -29.51 -8.93
N LYS A 989 -15.40 -29.39 -7.67
CA LYS A 989 -14.76 -28.48 -6.73
C LYS A 989 -13.72 -29.16 -5.87
N ARG A 990 -13.93 -30.46 -5.58
CA ARG A 990 -13.14 -31.20 -4.60
C ARG A 990 -13.21 -32.71 -4.85
N VAL A 991 -12.09 -33.40 -4.63
CA VAL A 991 -11.96 -34.87 -4.63
C VAL A 991 -11.32 -35.28 -3.32
N GLY A 992 -12.08 -35.86 -2.40
CA GLY A 992 -11.61 -36.12 -1.04
C GLY A 992 -11.14 -34.86 -0.29
N PRO A 993 -10.60 -34.95 0.93
CA PRO A 993 -10.26 -33.79 1.72
C PRO A 993 -8.97 -33.15 1.19
N ASP A 994 -9.11 -31.99 0.55
CA ASP A 994 -8.00 -31.09 0.25
C ASP A 994 -7.35 -30.59 1.55
N VAL A 995 -6.21 -29.91 1.43
CA VAL A 995 -5.46 -29.42 2.59
C VAL A 995 -6.32 -28.50 3.46
N HIS A 996 -7.14 -27.64 2.84
CA HIS A 996 -8.08 -26.78 3.54
C HIS A 996 -9.09 -27.58 4.38
N THR A 997 -9.69 -28.62 3.79
CA THR A 997 -10.65 -29.49 4.46
C THR A 997 -9.99 -30.25 5.61
N LYS A 998 -8.82 -30.85 5.38
CA LYS A 998 -8.06 -31.54 6.44
C LYS A 998 -7.79 -30.62 7.62
N LEU A 999 -7.33 -29.39 7.36
CA LEU A 999 -7.13 -28.38 8.40
C LEU A 999 -8.41 -28.07 9.17
N ARG A 1000 -9.56 -27.94 8.48
CA ARG A 1000 -10.84 -27.74 9.15
C ARG A 1000 -11.28 -28.96 9.97
N CYS A 1001 -11.14 -30.18 9.45
CA CYS A 1001 -11.45 -31.40 10.20
C CYS A 1001 -10.64 -31.47 11.49
N HIS A 1002 -9.32 -31.27 11.41
CA HIS A 1002 -8.47 -31.27 12.59
C HIS A 1002 -8.83 -30.13 13.55
N GLU A 1003 -9.10 -28.90 13.07
CA GLU A 1003 -9.60 -27.80 13.91
C GLU A 1003 -10.85 -28.20 14.69
N LYS A 1004 -11.80 -28.89 14.05
CA LYS A 1004 -13.05 -29.32 14.66
C LYS A 1004 -12.87 -30.50 15.61
N LEU A 1005 -11.97 -31.44 15.30
CA LEU A 1005 -11.61 -32.54 16.20
C LEU A 1005 -10.93 -32.00 17.47
N VAL A 1006 -10.03 -31.02 17.35
CA VAL A 1006 -9.44 -30.35 18.52
C VAL A 1006 -10.53 -29.71 19.38
N LYS A 1007 -11.48 -28.98 18.76
CA LYS A 1007 -12.62 -28.39 19.48
C LYS A 1007 -13.53 -29.44 20.13
N CYS A 1008 -13.72 -30.58 19.47
CA CYS A 1008 -14.49 -31.70 20.00
C CYS A 1008 -13.80 -32.30 21.23
N TYR A 1009 -12.52 -32.66 21.13
CA TYR A 1009 -11.76 -33.23 22.25
C TYR A 1009 -11.61 -32.24 23.40
N ARG A 1010 -11.50 -30.94 23.12
CA ARG A 1010 -11.56 -29.89 24.13
C ARG A 1010 -12.88 -29.94 24.90
N ALA A 1011 -14.01 -29.98 24.18
CA ALA A 1011 -15.33 -30.05 24.80
C ALA A 1011 -15.55 -31.35 25.58
N MET A 1012 -15.08 -32.49 25.06
CA MET A 1012 -15.12 -33.78 25.77
C MET A 1012 -14.27 -33.73 27.05
N PHE A 1013 -13.04 -33.21 26.96
CA PHE A 1013 -12.15 -33.05 28.10
C PHE A 1013 -12.80 -32.21 29.22
N LEU A 1014 -13.44 -31.08 28.87
CA LEU A 1014 -14.08 -30.20 29.84
C LEU A 1014 -15.35 -30.78 30.48
N ASN A 1015 -15.98 -31.80 29.87
CA ASN A 1015 -17.23 -32.39 30.34
C ASN A 1015 -17.10 -33.87 30.78
N ALA A 1016 -15.90 -34.45 30.72
CA ALA A 1016 -15.64 -35.83 31.09
C ALA A 1016 -15.34 -36.01 32.58
N GLU A 1017 -15.62 -37.21 33.09
CA GLU A 1017 -15.14 -37.71 34.38
C GLU A 1017 -13.60 -37.80 34.39
N GLU A 1018 -12.98 -37.58 35.55
CA GLU A 1018 -11.50 -37.52 35.72
C GLU A 1018 -10.75 -38.69 35.07
N GLU A 1019 -11.29 -39.91 35.18
CA GLU A 1019 -10.69 -41.13 34.64
C GLU A 1019 -10.52 -41.11 33.11
N LYS A 1020 -11.40 -40.38 32.40
CA LYS A 1020 -11.42 -40.32 30.93
C LYS A 1020 -10.67 -39.10 30.37
N LYS A 1021 -10.40 -38.08 31.19
CA LYS A 1021 -9.76 -36.83 30.77
C LYS A 1021 -8.40 -37.04 30.11
N THR A 1022 -7.54 -37.87 30.71
CA THR A 1022 -6.19 -38.17 30.18
C THR A 1022 -6.24 -38.75 28.77
N GLY A 1023 -7.25 -39.57 28.45
CA GLY A 1023 -7.45 -40.13 27.11
C GLY A 1023 -7.80 -39.07 26.08
N PHE A 1024 -8.68 -38.13 26.42
CA PHE A 1024 -9.07 -37.03 25.52
C PHE A 1024 -7.96 -36.01 25.31
N VAL A 1025 -7.17 -35.70 26.34
CA VAL A 1025 -5.98 -34.84 26.23
C VAL A 1025 -4.99 -35.41 25.21
N LYS A 1026 -4.67 -36.70 25.31
CA LYS A 1026 -3.73 -37.36 24.38
C LYS A 1026 -4.23 -37.32 22.93
N LYS A 1027 -5.53 -37.57 22.72
CA LYS A 1027 -6.15 -37.52 21.39
C LYS A 1027 -6.15 -36.10 20.82
N GLY A 1028 -6.58 -35.10 21.60
CA GLY A 1028 -6.63 -33.72 21.14
C GLY A 1028 -5.25 -33.11 20.87
N GLN A 1029 -4.23 -33.48 21.64
CA GLN A 1029 -2.84 -33.08 21.36
C GLN A 1029 -2.35 -33.64 20.02
N ALA A 1030 -2.63 -34.91 19.74
CA ALA A 1030 -2.26 -35.52 18.46
C ALA A 1030 -2.93 -34.81 17.26
N GLU A 1031 -4.19 -34.37 17.39
CA GLU A 1031 -4.85 -33.59 16.34
C GLU A 1031 -4.31 -32.16 16.23
N CYS A 1032 -3.89 -31.53 17.33
CA CYS A 1032 -3.19 -30.23 17.29
C CYS A 1032 -1.90 -30.35 16.46
N ASP A 1033 -1.09 -31.36 16.73
CA ASP A 1033 0.19 -31.56 16.05
C ASP A 1033 -0.01 -31.80 14.54
N ARG A 1034 -1.02 -32.61 14.16
CA ARG A 1034 -1.38 -32.83 12.74
C ARG A 1034 -1.86 -31.55 12.05
N MET A 1035 -2.74 -30.79 12.71
CA MET A 1035 -3.25 -29.52 12.17
C MET A 1035 -2.12 -28.52 11.92
N LEU A 1036 -1.26 -28.32 12.91
CA LEU A 1036 -0.17 -27.34 12.82
C LEU A 1036 0.88 -27.77 11.80
N LYS A 1037 1.28 -29.05 11.78
CA LYS A 1037 2.21 -29.59 10.79
C LYS A 1037 1.70 -29.33 9.37
N LEU A 1038 0.44 -29.65 9.10
CA LEU A 1038 -0.18 -29.45 7.80
C LEU A 1038 -0.22 -27.97 7.39
N ALA A 1039 -0.54 -27.07 8.33
CA ALA A 1039 -0.59 -25.64 8.05
C ALA A 1039 0.82 -25.06 7.78
N GLU A 1040 1.84 -25.51 8.51
CA GLU A 1040 3.21 -25.04 8.36
C GLU A 1040 3.91 -25.62 7.11
N ASP A 1041 3.56 -26.85 6.71
CA ASP A 1041 4.03 -27.46 5.45
C ASP A 1041 3.57 -26.64 4.22
N GLU A 1042 2.32 -26.17 4.20
CA GLU A 1042 1.80 -25.30 3.14
C GLU A 1042 2.55 -23.97 3.02
N ILE A 1043 2.93 -23.39 4.16
CA ILE A 1043 3.70 -22.14 4.19
C ILE A 1043 5.10 -22.39 3.62
N ARG A 1044 5.73 -23.51 3.97
CA ARG A 1044 7.06 -23.90 3.47
C ARG A 1044 7.07 -24.18 1.98
N ALA A 1045 5.99 -24.70 1.42
CA ALA A 1045 5.85 -25.01 -0.01
C ALA A 1045 5.80 -23.76 -0.92
N GLY A 1046 5.86 -22.54 -0.37
CA GLY A 1046 5.96 -21.31 -1.16
C GLY A 1046 4.63 -20.81 -1.74
N ASN A 1047 3.50 -21.32 -1.26
CA ASN A 1047 2.19 -20.77 -1.60
C ASN A 1047 2.08 -19.33 -1.05
N LEU A 1048 2.14 -18.33 -1.95
CA LEU A 1048 2.15 -16.87 -1.67
C LEU A 1048 0.97 -16.34 -0.82
N ASN A 1049 -0.03 -17.17 -0.53
CA ASN A 1049 -1.16 -16.86 0.33
C ASN A 1049 -1.23 -17.89 1.46
N PRO A 1050 -0.82 -17.57 2.72
CA PRO A 1050 -1.04 -18.48 3.84
C PRO A 1050 -2.55 -18.78 3.96
N PRO A 1051 -2.95 -19.96 4.49
CA PRO A 1051 -4.36 -20.26 4.71
C PRO A 1051 -5.05 -19.07 5.41
N GLN A 1052 -6.17 -18.57 4.88
CA GLN A 1052 -6.82 -17.36 5.40
C GLN A 1052 -7.02 -17.40 6.94
N ARG A 1053 -7.23 -18.60 7.48
CA ARG A 1053 -7.49 -18.89 8.90
C ARG A 1053 -6.25 -19.42 9.66
N LEU A 1054 -5.03 -19.21 9.16
CA LEU A 1054 -3.80 -19.68 9.81
C LEU A 1054 -3.72 -19.26 11.29
N SER A 1055 -4.09 -18.01 11.60
CA SER A 1055 -4.17 -17.54 12.99
C SER A 1055 -5.17 -18.33 13.83
N ALA A 1056 -6.32 -18.68 13.27
CA ALA A 1056 -7.36 -19.46 13.96
C ALA A 1056 -6.87 -20.87 14.31
N TYR A 1057 -6.03 -21.49 13.49
CA TYR A 1057 -5.42 -22.79 13.80
C TYR A 1057 -4.46 -22.69 14.97
N TYR A 1058 -3.58 -21.68 14.98
CA TYR A 1058 -2.71 -21.41 16.13
C TYR A 1058 -3.51 -21.13 17.41
N ILE A 1059 -4.55 -20.29 17.33
CA ILE A 1059 -5.40 -19.98 18.48
C ILE A 1059 -6.13 -21.23 19.00
N THR A 1060 -6.65 -22.07 18.11
CA THR A 1060 -7.36 -23.30 18.50
C THR A 1060 -6.41 -24.28 19.21
N ALA A 1061 -5.17 -24.44 18.72
CA ALA A 1061 -4.16 -25.25 19.39
C ALA A 1061 -3.75 -24.65 20.76
N GLY A 1062 -3.57 -23.33 20.82
CA GLY A 1062 -3.25 -22.62 22.06
C GLY A 1062 -4.32 -22.79 23.14
N GLN A 1063 -5.60 -22.68 22.77
CA GLN A 1063 -6.74 -22.89 23.68
C GLN A 1063 -6.76 -24.32 24.24
N PHE A 1064 -6.50 -25.31 23.40
CA PHE A 1064 -6.45 -26.71 23.86
C PHE A 1064 -5.29 -26.96 24.83
N MET A 1065 -4.09 -26.50 24.50
CA MET A 1065 -2.89 -26.67 25.32
C MET A 1065 -3.00 -25.95 26.68
N MET A 1066 -3.67 -24.80 26.71
CA MET A 1066 -3.92 -24.03 27.92
C MET A 1066 -4.86 -24.78 28.88
N ASP A 1067 -5.91 -25.42 28.36
CA ASP A 1067 -6.91 -26.13 29.17
C ASP A 1067 -6.37 -27.41 29.84
N ASP A 1068 -5.31 -28.05 29.31
CA ASP A 1068 -4.63 -29.18 30.01
C ASP A 1068 -3.88 -28.73 31.28
N GLY A 1069 -3.58 -27.43 31.42
CA GLY A 1069 -3.04 -26.83 32.63
C GLY A 1069 -1.61 -27.24 33.04
N LYS A 1070 -0.95 -28.15 32.31
CA LYS A 1070 0.43 -28.56 32.61
C LYS A 1070 1.41 -27.43 32.31
N PRO A 1071 2.39 -27.16 33.20
CA PRO A 1071 3.37 -26.07 33.01
C PRO A 1071 4.07 -26.10 31.66
N GLU A 1072 4.50 -27.28 31.19
CA GLU A 1072 5.19 -27.46 29.91
C GLU A 1072 4.33 -27.13 28.68
N LEU A 1073 3.00 -27.26 28.78
CA LEU A 1073 2.08 -26.93 27.70
C LEU A 1073 1.64 -25.48 27.72
N LEU A 1074 1.69 -24.80 28.87
CA LEU A 1074 1.42 -23.36 28.96
C LEU A 1074 2.44 -22.52 28.19
N ASP A 1075 3.70 -22.94 28.12
CA ASP A 1075 4.72 -22.33 27.24
C ASP A 1075 4.33 -22.43 25.77
N LYS A 1076 3.99 -23.65 25.32
CA LYS A 1076 3.56 -23.90 23.94
C LYS A 1076 2.27 -23.15 23.59
N ALA A 1077 1.30 -23.10 24.51
CA ALA A 1077 0.08 -22.33 24.35
C ALA A 1077 0.37 -20.84 24.10
N GLY A 1078 1.25 -20.25 24.92
CA GLY A 1078 1.71 -18.88 24.76
C GLY A 1078 2.40 -18.63 23.41
N GLU A 1079 3.24 -19.56 22.93
CA GLU A 1079 3.84 -19.46 21.60
C GLU A 1079 2.80 -19.51 20.48
N MET A 1080 1.81 -20.40 20.58
CA MET A 1080 0.75 -20.49 19.56
C MET A 1080 -0.07 -19.21 19.48
N PHE A 1081 -0.50 -18.65 20.62
CA PHE A 1081 -1.21 -17.36 20.60
C PHE A 1081 -0.34 -16.22 20.03
N LYS A 1082 0.96 -16.17 20.33
CA LYS A 1082 1.89 -15.20 19.70
C LYS A 1082 1.99 -15.39 18.19
N LYS A 1083 2.09 -16.64 17.70
CA LYS A 1083 2.10 -16.93 16.26
C LYS A 1083 0.78 -16.46 15.61
N GLY A 1084 -0.36 -16.77 16.22
CA GLY A 1084 -1.68 -16.33 15.74
C GLY A 1084 -1.81 -14.81 15.65
N TYR A 1085 -1.35 -14.09 16.69
CA TYR A 1085 -1.33 -12.63 16.72
C TYR A 1085 -0.43 -12.03 15.62
N LYS A 1086 0.81 -12.55 15.47
CA LYS A 1086 1.76 -12.09 14.43
C LYS A 1086 1.25 -12.28 13.01
N VAL A 1087 0.53 -13.38 12.75
CA VAL A 1087 -0.06 -13.65 11.43
C VAL A 1087 -1.07 -12.56 11.07
N GLU A 1088 -1.95 -12.19 11.99
CA GLU A 1088 -2.94 -11.13 11.73
C GLU A 1088 -2.30 -9.75 11.65
N LEU A 1089 -1.28 -9.47 12.46
CA LEU A 1089 -0.58 -8.17 12.44
C LEU A 1089 -0.02 -7.82 11.05
N LYS A 1090 0.40 -8.83 10.27
CA LYS A 1090 0.92 -8.65 8.91
C LYS A 1090 -0.14 -8.31 7.86
N LYS A 1091 -1.42 -8.60 8.11
CA LYS A 1091 -2.48 -8.44 7.09
C LYS A 1091 -2.90 -6.98 6.87
N LYS A 1092 -2.43 -6.03 7.68
CA LYS A 1092 -2.74 -4.59 7.59
C LYS A 1092 -4.25 -4.25 7.63
N THR A 1093 -5.08 -5.23 7.97
CA THR A 1093 -6.52 -5.14 8.21
C THR A 1093 -6.81 -5.89 9.48
N TYR A 1094 -7.74 -5.39 10.28
CA TYR A 1094 -8.07 -5.98 11.55
C TYR A 1094 -8.90 -7.26 11.44
N HIS A 1095 -8.74 -8.20 12.39
CA HIS A 1095 -9.43 -9.49 12.35
C HIS A 1095 -9.78 -10.02 13.76
N PRO A 1096 -10.96 -10.63 13.98
CA PRO A 1096 -11.39 -11.23 15.26
C PRO A 1096 -10.43 -12.23 15.91
N CYS A 1097 -9.52 -12.80 15.12
CA CYS A 1097 -8.48 -13.69 15.63
C CYS A 1097 -7.43 -12.95 16.48
N MET A 1098 -7.21 -11.64 16.26
CA MET A 1098 -6.34 -10.84 17.12
C MET A 1098 -6.88 -10.80 18.56
N GLU A 1099 -8.20 -10.62 18.72
CA GLU A 1099 -8.87 -10.66 20.04
C GLU A 1099 -8.55 -11.95 20.76
N SER A 1100 -8.79 -13.04 20.04
CA SER A 1100 -8.77 -14.39 20.61
C SER A 1100 -7.35 -14.79 20.97
N ALA A 1101 -6.36 -14.34 20.19
CA ALA A 1101 -4.95 -14.52 20.49
C ALA A 1101 -4.52 -13.73 21.74
N LEU A 1102 -4.93 -12.47 21.87
CA LEU A 1102 -4.58 -11.66 23.05
C LEU A 1102 -5.29 -12.14 24.31
N LYS A 1103 -6.58 -12.51 24.23
CA LYS A 1103 -7.31 -13.16 25.34
C LYS A 1103 -6.58 -14.42 25.82
N GLY A 1104 -6.18 -15.28 24.89
CA GLY A 1104 -5.39 -16.46 25.22
C GLY A 1104 -4.03 -16.15 25.85
N LEU A 1105 -3.33 -15.11 25.38
CA LEU A 1105 -2.07 -14.65 26.00
C LEU A 1105 -2.27 -14.16 27.44
N ILE A 1106 -3.34 -13.40 27.69
CA ILE A 1106 -3.70 -12.92 29.03
C ILE A 1106 -3.92 -14.11 29.96
N GLU A 1107 -4.72 -15.08 29.52
CA GLU A 1107 -5.05 -16.29 30.29
C GLU A 1107 -3.80 -17.14 30.58
N VAL A 1108 -2.90 -17.32 29.59
CA VAL A 1108 -1.62 -18.02 29.78
C VAL A 1108 -0.73 -17.30 30.80
N HIS A 1109 -0.57 -15.97 30.69
CA HIS A 1109 0.24 -15.21 31.64
C HIS A 1109 -0.37 -15.21 33.04
N MET A 1110 -1.70 -15.16 33.17
CA MET A 1110 -2.39 -15.32 34.46
C MET A 1110 -2.14 -16.70 35.07
N ALA A 1111 -2.27 -17.78 34.28
CA ALA A 1111 -2.02 -19.15 34.75
C ALA A 1111 -0.58 -19.34 35.24
N LYS A 1112 0.39 -18.68 34.59
CA LYS A 1112 1.80 -18.66 34.98
C LYS A 1112 2.15 -17.69 36.11
N LYS A 1113 1.17 -16.92 36.62
CA LYS A 1113 1.38 -15.83 37.58
C LYS A 1113 2.31 -14.72 37.07
N GLU A 1114 2.46 -14.57 35.76
CA GLU A 1114 3.21 -13.48 35.11
C GLU A 1114 2.30 -12.24 34.95
N LEU A 1115 1.74 -11.74 36.05
CA LEU A 1115 0.72 -10.70 36.02
C LEU A 1115 1.11 -9.40 35.28
N PRO A 1116 2.37 -8.91 35.32
CA PRO A 1116 2.77 -7.76 34.53
C PRO A 1116 2.64 -7.98 33.01
N ARG A 1117 2.94 -9.19 32.53
CA ARG A 1117 2.79 -9.54 31.10
C ARG A 1117 1.32 -9.72 30.72
N ALA A 1118 0.52 -10.31 31.62
CA ALA A 1118 -0.93 -10.37 31.45
C ALA A 1118 -1.53 -8.97 31.34
N LEU A 1119 -1.07 -8.02 32.17
CA LEU A 1119 -1.49 -6.62 32.14
C LEU A 1119 -1.10 -5.92 30.83
N VAL A 1120 0.10 -6.16 30.29
CA VAL A 1120 0.51 -5.61 28.98
C VAL A 1120 -0.41 -6.14 27.86
N CYS A 1121 -0.67 -7.45 27.82
CA CYS A 1121 -1.58 -8.02 26.84
C CYS A 1121 -3.03 -7.54 27.03
N ALA A 1122 -3.49 -7.37 28.27
CA ALA A 1122 -4.81 -6.85 28.59
C ALA A 1122 -4.97 -5.38 28.21
N ARG A 1123 -3.95 -4.55 28.44
CA ARG A 1123 -3.91 -3.15 27.97
C ARG A 1123 -3.90 -3.08 26.46
N HIS A 1124 -3.18 -3.98 25.79
CA HIS A 1124 -3.16 -4.03 24.34
C HIS A 1124 -4.49 -4.55 23.77
N LEU A 1125 -5.14 -5.50 24.44
CA LEU A 1125 -6.48 -5.94 24.09
C LEU A 1125 -7.52 -4.86 24.38
N LEU A 1126 -7.39 -4.12 25.48
CA LEU A 1126 -8.22 -2.98 25.80
C LEU A 1126 -8.02 -1.89 24.76
N GLN A 1127 -6.79 -1.57 24.39
CA GLN A 1127 -6.50 -0.67 23.29
C GLN A 1127 -7.16 -1.19 22.01
N LEU A 1128 -7.03 -2.48 21.67
CA LEU A 1128 -7.64 -3.04 20.47
C LEU A 1128 -9.17 -3.17 20.51
N SER A 1129 -9.78 -3.32 21.69
CA SER A 1129 -11.25 -3.36 21.85
C SER A 1129 -11.84 -1.97 21.94
N THR A 1130 -11.14 -1.05 22.61
CA THR A 1130 -11.40 0.38 22.58
C THR A 1130 -11.29 0.84 21.16
N ASP A 1131 -10.29 0.29 20.46
CA ASP A 1131 -10.11 0.18 19.02
C ASP A 1131 -11.28 -0.61 18.39
N HIS A 1132 -11.11 -1.66 17.66
CA HIS A 1132 -12.18 -2.20 16.81
C HIS A 1132 -13.48 -2.80 17.42
N TRP A 1133 -13.75 -2.79 18.75
CA TRP A 1133 -14.92 -3.49 19.37
C TRP A 1133 -15.54 -2.82 20.65
N PRO A 1134 -16.49 -1.88 20.53
CA PRO A 1134 -17.05 -1.06 21.65
C PRO A 1134 -17.88 -1.89 22.58
N ASP A 1135 -18.72 -2.73 21.98
CA ASP A 1135 -19.68 -3.61 22.60
C ASP A 1135 -18.98 -4.64 23.49
N LYS A 1136 -17.66 -4.80 23.32
CA LYS A 1136 -16.82 -5.71 24.10
C LYS A 1136 -15.89 -4.99 25.08
N ARG A 1137 -15.80 -3.65 25.05
CA ARG A 1137 -14.92 -2.87 25.92
C ARG A 1137 -15.23 -3.11 27.39
N SER A 1138 -16.50 -3.05 27.79
CA SER A 1138 -16.90 -3.28 29.19
C SER A 1138 -16.41 -4.65 29.70
N THR A 1139 -16.52 -5.68 28.87
CA THR A 1139 -16.04 -7.04 29.21
C THR A 1139 -14.52 -7.10 29.36
N VAL A 1140 -13.77 -6.32 28.58
CA VAL A 1140 -12.29 -6.25 28.67
C VAL A 1140 -11.87 -5.40 29.87
N GLU A 1141 -12.56 -4.31 30.17
CA GLU A 1141 -12.35 -3.48 31.37
C GLU A 1141 -12.57 -4.28 32.65
N ASP A 1142 -13.64 -5.07 32.71
CA ASP A 1142 -13.89 -5.99 33.82
C ASP A 1142 -12.73 -6.97 34.02
N LYS A 1143 -12.21 -7.52 32.92
CA LYS A 1143 -11.06 -8.43 32.96
C LYS A 1143 -9.78 -7.74 33.41
N LEU A 1144 -9.57 -6.50 33.00
CA LEU A 1144 -8.44 -5.67 33.39
C LEU A 1144 -8.51 -5.32 34.88
N GLY A 1145 -9.71 -5.01 35.39
CA GLY A 1145 -9.99 -4.82 36.81
C GLY A 1145 -9.68 -6.07 37.64
N GLN A 1146 -10.05 -7.26 37.15
CA GLN A 1146 -9.70 -8.54 37.80
C GLN A 1146 -8.18 -8.74 37.90
N ILE A 1147 -7.43 -8.47 36.83
CA ILE A 1147 -5.96 -8.59 36.82
C ILE A 1147 -5.34 -7.57 37.76
N TYR A 1148 -5.82 -6.32 37.76
CA TYR A 1148 -5.33 -5.26 38.63
C TYR A 1148 -5.56 -5.59 40.10
N PHE A 1149 -6.74 -6.11 40.43
CA PHE A 1149 -7.06 -6.61 41.77
C PHE A 1149 -6.11 -7.74 42.20
N GLN A 1150 -5.83 -8.71 41.32
CA GLN A 1150 -4.89 -9.79 41.62
C GLN A 1150 -3.44 -9.31 41.81
N ILE A 1151 -2.99 -8.32 41.04
CA ILE A 1151 -1.68 -7.67 41.22
C ILE A 1151 -1.61 -6.97 42.58
N CYS A 1152 -2.63 -6.16 42.91
CA CYS A 1152 -2.69 -5.46 44.19
C CYS A 1152 -2.75 -6.43 45.37
N PHE A 1153 -3.52 -7.52 45.25
CA PHE A 1153 -3.61 -8.56 46.27
C PHE A 1153 -2.30 -9.33 46.45
N GLN A 1154 -1.56 -9.63 45.37
CA GLN A 1154 -0.22 -10.23 45.47
C GLN A 1154 0.79 -9.27 46.10
N ALA A 1155 0.78 -7.99 45.71
CA ALA A 1155 1.64 -6.97 46.31
C ALA A 1155 1.36 -6.79 47.81
N TRP A 1156 0.08 -6.79 48.20
CA TRP A 1156 -0.34 -6.74 49.60
C TRP A 1156 0.14 -7.98 50.39
N ARG A 1157 0.01 -9.19 49.84
CA ARG A 1157 0.53 -10.43 50.46
C ARG A 1157 2.05 -10.50 50.61
N VAL A 1158 2.81 -9.80 49.75
CA VAL A 1158 4.27 -9.68 49.88
C VAL A 1158 4.58 -8.70 51.01
N TYR A 1159 3.89 -7.57 51.07
CA TYR A 1159 3.99 -6.61 52.18
C TYR A 1159 3.67 -7.25 53.54
N GLU A 1160 2.61 -8.06 53.63
CA GLU A 1160 2.20 -8.75 54.87
C GLU A 1160 3.18 -9.87 55.29
N LYS A 1161 4.02 -10.36 54.37
CA LYS A 1161 5.08 -11.35 54.66
C LYS A 1161 6.44 -10.73 55.01
N ASP A 1162 6.66 -9.46 54.66
CA ASP A 1162 7.86 -8.72 55.02
C ASP A 1162 7.69 -7.99 56.38
N ASP A 1163 6.45 -7.86 56.87
CA ASP A 1163 6.08 -7.30 58.19
C ASP A 1163 5.78 -8.36 59.29
N LEU A 1164 6.00 -9.65 59.00
CA LEU A 1164 5.93 -10.80 59.93
C LEU A 1164 7.29 -11.51 60.01
#